data_AF-A0A090KHB2-F1
#
_entry.id   AF-A0A090KHB2-F1
#
_cell.length_a   1.000
_cell.length_b   1.000
_cell.length_c   1.000
_cell.angle_alpha   90.00
_cell.angle_beta   90.00
_cell.angle_gamma   90.00
#
_symmetry.space_group_name_H-M   'P 1'
#
loop_
_entity.id
_entity.type
_entity.pdbx_description
1 polymer ?
#
loop_
_entity_poly.entity_id
_entity_poly.type
_entity_poly.pdbx_seq_one_letter_code
_entity_poly.pdbx_strand_id
1 'polypeptide(L)'
;MAGPRVARGAWRSVRSWRRRWFPNGEWALLVVLVAEIAFFSALAPNFFTIGNFFEITRFSAELGLLAVALTPVIVAGGIDLSVGSMMGLAAVCFGAAYHTWHLALPLAAALALLVGFSGGALNALLIARLGLPALIVTLGTLSLFRGVAEGMTQAAINYTGFPSWFLFLGQGYLGGLIPTQLPMFVAIVVGYVVLLHRSVVGRALYAIGFTSQGARYAALPVARRVGLVYVLSGLMASVAAIIYVAHLGQARSDAGNGYELDAITAVVLGGTSVFGGRGTIGGTLLGLFALAVLQTGLHLAAWPSELTGVLTGVLLLATIAADRHIRRHVHVRAAVQEELQVKNSQVAILCATIVAGSLIVAGTNVWLIRGVSTGLRTADGSAAPSATSHRLVIAVMPKAKGDPYFVSCRAGAEEAARELDVDLVWDGPTSLDAAKQNELVENWITRKVDAIAVAVENRGGISSVLRKARERGIRVVTWDADAEPDARDFFVNQATAEGIANALTDEASRLLGGTGEFAIITGALSAANQNEWIGFIRKRLSEKHPGLKLATIRPSDDDRDKAFTETQTLLKVFPSVKLMMAISAPAVPGAAEAVRQAGRKDVSVIGLSLPNINKPYVHDGVVQTVVLWNTRDLGYLAVYASALVARNKLAPGAHVLTAGRLGQIEVRDSQIILGAPMLFNKGNIDRFDF
;
A
#
# COMPACT_ATOMS: atom_id res chain seq x y z
N MET A 1 51.71 9.09 63.77
CA MET A 1 50.28 9.01 63.40
C MET A 1 50.17 9.12 61.90
N ALA A 2 49.80 8.03 61.24
CA ALA A 2 49.76 7.90 59.78
C ALA A 2 48.35 8.25 59.26
N GLY A 3 48.26 9.16 58.29
CA GLY A 3 47.02 9.50 57.59
C GLY A 3 46.58 8.40 56.60
N PRO A 4 45.28 8.32 56.25
CA PRO A 4 44.75 7.22 55.47
C PRO A 4 45.24 7.29 54.01
N ARG A 5 45.83 6.19 53.53
CA ARG A 5 46.18 5.99 52.13
C ARG A 5 44.91 5.88 51.30
N VAL A 6 44.67 6.84 50.40
CA VAL A 6 43.64 6.74 49.37
C VAL A 6 44.04 5.64 48.39
N ALA A 7 43.32 4.51 48.44
CA ALA A 7 43.50 3.40 47.52
C ALA A 7 43.14 3.84 46.09
N ARG A 8 44.12 3.80 45.18
CA ARG A 8 43.89 3.86 43.73
C ARG A 8 43.32 2.51 43.28
N GLY A 9 42.02 2.32 43.49
CA GLY A 9 41.27 1.15 43.01
C GLY A 9 40.83 1.34 41.56
N ALA A 10 41.24 0.43 40.70
CA ALA A 10 41.03 0.43 39.25
C ALA A 10 39.55 0.52 38.84
N TRP A 11 39.15 1.63 38.23
CA TRP A 11 37.92 1.74 37.43
C TRP A 11 38.13 1.13 36.04
N ARG A 12 38.26 -0.19 35.97
CA ARG A 12 38.03 -0.92 34.71
C ARG A 12 36.75 -1.74 34.90
N SER A 13 35.61 -1.08 34.84
CA SER A 13 34.36 -1.82 34.64
C SER A 13 34.44 -2.44 33.25
N VAL A 14 34.60 -3.76 33.21
CA VAL A 14 34.44 -4.54 31.99
C VAL A 14 32.99 -4.28 31.55
N ARG A 15 32.78 -3.37 30.60
CA ARG A 15 31.49 -3.22 29.95
C ARG A 15 31.11 -4.61 29.46
N SER A 16 30.04 -5.18 30.02
CA SER A 16 29.52 -6.47 29.56
C SER A 16 29.36 -6.42 28.05
N TRP A 17 29.68 -7.51 27.34
CA TRP A 17 29.64 -7.55 25.88
C TRP A 17 28.29 -7.00 25.35
N ARG A 18 27.19 -7.25 26.08
CA ARG A 18 25.85 -6.70 25.85
C ARG A 18 25.83 -5.17 25.73
N ARG A 19 26.47 -4.44 26.64
CA ARG A 19 26.54 -2.96 26.60
C ARG A 19 27.50 -2.41 25.54
N ARG A 20 28.39 -3.25 24.98
CA ARG A 20 29.32 -2.86 23.91
C ARG A 20 28.68 -2.96 22.53
N TRP A 21 27.89 -4.01 22.30
CA TRP A 21 27.24 -4.27 21.01
C TRP A 21 25.80 -3.78 20.92
N PHE A 22 25.08 -3.67 22.05
CA PHE A 22 23.67 -3.25 22.09
C PHE A 22 23.45 -2.15 23.14
N PRO A 23 23.95 -0.92 22.88
CA PRO A 23 23.96 0.17 23.86
C PRO A 23 22.56 0.63 24.31
N ASN A 24 21.52 0.45 23.48
CA ASN A 24 20.16 0.92 23.78
C ASN A 24 19.17 -0.16 24.23
N GLY A 25 19.59 -1.43 24.34
CA GLY A 25 18.66 -2.54 24.59
C GLY A 25 18.20 -3.27 23.33
N GLU A 26 18.81 -2.96 22.18
CA GLU A 26 18.59 -3.56 20.85
C GLU A 26 18.63 -5.10 20.84
N TRP A 27 19.30 -5.73 21.81
CA TRP A 27 19.33 -7.20 21.96
C TRP A 27 17.93 -7.81 22.19
N ALA A 28 17.01 -7.09 22.83
CA ALA A 28 15.66 -7.58 23.06
C ALA A 28 14.90 -7.67 21.74
N LEU A 29 15.07 -6.68 20.87
CA LEU A 29 14.50 -6.68 19.53
C LEU A 29 15.14 -7.75 18.65
N LEU A 30 16.45 -7.98 18.77
CA LEU A 30 17.11 -9.10 18.08
C LEU A 30 16.50 -10.45 18.49
N VAL A 31 16.20 -10.66 19.78
CA VAL A 31 15.52 -11.88 20.25
C VAL A 31 14.13 -12.01 19.65
N VAL A 32 13.37 -10.90 19.60
CA VAL A 32 12.05 -10.88 18.94
C VAL A 32 12.18 -11.26 17.46
N LEU A 33 13.10 -10.62 16.74
CA LEU A 33 13.34 -10.89 15.32
C LEU A 33 13.70 -12.37 15.07
N VAL A 34 14.58 -12.94 15.91
CA VAL A 34 14.92 -14.38 15.81
C VAL A 34 13.72 -15.26 16.11
N ALA A 35 12.87 -14.88 17.07
CA ALA A 35 11.64 -15.61 17.39
C ALA A 35 10.61 -15.51 16.25
N GLU A 36 10.43 -14.35 15.63
CA GLU A 36 9.57 -14.16 14.46
C GLU A 36 10.05 -15.01 13.29
N ILE A 37 11.36 -14.99 13.00
CA ILE A 37 11.95 -15.84 11.96
C ILE A 37 11.70 -17.31 12.27
N ALA A 38 11.93 -17.78 13.50
CA ALA A 38 11.70 -19.16 13.88
C ALA A 38 10.21 -19.56 13.76
N PHE A 39 9.31 -18.67 14.21
CA PHE A 39 7.86 -18.87 14.14
C PHE A 39 7.37 -18.99 12.69
N PHE A 40 7.70 -18.03 11.84
CA PHE A 40 7.28 -18.06 10.43
C PHE A 40 8.01 -19.12 9.62
N SER A 41 9.24 -19.51 10.00
CA SER A 41 9.91 -20.66 9.37
C SER A 41 9.16 -21.98 9.62
N ALA A 42 8.45 -22.09 10.74
CA ALA A 42 7.66 -23.27 11.07
C ALA A 42 6.25 -23.25 10.46
N LEU A 43 5.62 -22.07 10.34
CA LEU A 43 4.24 -21.93 9.85
C LEU A 43 4.15 -21.69 8.33
N ALA A 44 5.06 -20.89 7.78
CA ALA A 44 4.90 -20.34 6.44
C ALA A 44 5.78 -21.09 5.42
N PRO A 45 5.19 -21.62 4.34
CA PRO A 45 5.94 -22.32 3.31
C PRO A 45 6.94 -21.39 2.61
N ASN A 46 8.13 -21.92 2.31
CA ASN A 46 9.24 -21.21 1.66
C ASN A 46 9.75 -19.96 2.41
N PHE A 47 9.35 -19.74 3.66
CA PHE A 47 9.79 -18.59 4.45
C PHE A 47 11.31 -18.56 4.67
N PHE A 48 11.90 -19.69 5.09
CA PHE A 48 13.34 -19.80 5.34
C PHE A 48 14.11 -20.15 4.06
N THR A 49 13.96 -19.32 3.03
CA THR A 49 14.66 -19.48 1.74
C THR A 49 15.48 -18.24 1.40
N ILE A 50 16.56 -18.44 0.64
CA ILE A 50 17.42 -17.36 0.15
C ILE A 50 16.61 -16.37 -0.70
N GLY A 51 15.67 -16.89 -1.52
CA GLY A 51 14.78 -16.06 -2.32
C GLY A 51 13.95 -15.11 -1.45
N ASN A 52 13.29 -15.65 -0.41
CA ASN A 52 12.50 -14.84 0.51
C ASN A 52 13.35 -13.79 1.24
N PHE A 53 14.54 -14.15 1.70
CA PHE A 53 15.43 -13.20 2.40
C PHE A 53 15.81 -12.00 1.51
N PHE A 54 16.06 -12.25 0.22
CA PHE A 54 16.31 -11.19 -0.74
C PHE A 54 15.07 -10.37 -1.07
N GLU A 55 13.87 -10.97 -1.13
CA GLU A 55 12.63 -10.20 -1.27
C GLU A 55 12.35 -9.30 -0.06
N ILE A 56 12.50 -9.82 1.16
CA ILE A 56 12.40 -9.02 2.39
C ILE A 56 13.32 -7.79 2.30
N THR A 57 14.56 -8.00 1.85
CA THR A 57 15.51 -6.90 1.74
C THR A 57 15.18 -5.93 0.60
N ARG A 58 14.62 -6.43 -0.51
CA ARG A 58 14.15 -5.60 -1.63
C ARG A 58 13.05 -4.65 -1.16
N PHE A 59 11.99 -5.16 -0.52
CA PHE A 59 10.88 -4.33 -0.03
C PHE A 59 11.27 -3.40 1.11
N SER A 60 12.30 -3.78 1.88
CA SER A 60 12.83 -2.96 2.95
C SER A 60 13.73 -1.83 2.46
N ALA A 61 14.12 -1.77 1.17
CA ALA A 61 15.12 -0.82 0.70
C ALA A 61 14.60 0.63 0.76
N GLU A 62 13.44 0.91 0.16
CA GLU A 62 12.85 2.25 0.12
C GLU A 62 12.51 2.74 1.53
N LEU A 63 11.77 1.92 2.30
CA LEU A 63 11.41 2.21 3.68
C LEU A 63 12.65 2.36 4.57
N GLY A 64 13.65 1.51 4.36
CA GLY A 64 14.90 1.52 5.10
C GLY A 64 15.73 2.78 4.85
N LEU A 65 15.77 3.28 3.62
CA LEU A 65 16.46 4.55 3.31
C LEU A 65 15.83 5.72 4.07
N LEU A 66 14.50 5.79 4.11
CA LEU A 66 13.78 6.80 4.89
C LEU A 66 14.06 6.63 6.39
N ALA A 67 13.98 5.40 6.93
CA ALA A 67 14.21 5.13 8.34
C ALA A 67 15.66 5.47 8.79
N VAL A 68 16.66 5.12 7.97
CA VAL A 68 18.06 5.43 8.22
C VAL A 68 18.29 6.95 8.19
N ALA A 69 17.62 7.68 7.30
CA ALA A 69 17.68 9.14 7.22
C ALA A 69 16.97 9.84 8.39
N LEU A 70 15.86 9.28 8.87
CA LEU A 70 15.12 9.78 10.03
C LEU A 70 15.85 9.54 11.36
N THR A 71 16.68 8.51 11.45
CA THR A 71 17.42 8.19 12.68
C THR A 71 18.22 9.38 13.24
N PRO A 72 19.10 10.06 12.47
CA PRO A 72 19.80 11.25 12.96
C PRO A 72 18.88 12.46 13.21
N VAL A 73 17.72 12.57 12.54
CA VAL A 73 16.71 13.62 12.82
C VAL A 73 16.12 13.41 14.21
N ILE A 74 15.71 12.18 14.51
CA ILE A 74 15.13 11.81 15.82
C ILE A 74 16.19 11.86 16.92
N VAL A 75 17.42 11.41 16.67
CA VAL A 75 18.53 11.55 17.62
C VAL A 75 18.79 13.02 17.99
N ALA A 76 18.60 13.96 17.06
CA ALA A 76 18.74 15.39 17.32
C ALA A 76 17.54 16.02 18.07
N GLY A 77 16.50 15.24 18.37
CA GLY A 77 15.26 15.69 19.03
C GLY A 77 14.21 16.26 18.06
N GLY A 78 14.33 15.99 16.76
CA GLY A 78 13.36 16.38 15.73
C GLY A 78 12.49 15.23 15.26
N ILE A 79 11.46 15.54 14.48
CA ILE A 79 10.64 14.55 13.75
C ILE A 79 10.40 15.15 12.36
N ASP A 80 10.56 14.34 11.32
CA ASP A 80 10.28 14.73 9.93
C ASP A 80 9.16 13.85 9.37
N LEU A 81 7.93 14.37 9.41
CA LEU A 81 6.76 13.68 8.85
C LEU A 81 6.63 13.87 7.34
N SER A 82 7.34 14.82 6.72
CA SER A 82 7.17 15.09 5.28
C SER A 82 8.02 14.22 4.37
N VAL A 83 8.79 13.26 4.90
CA VAL A 83 9.63 12.37 4.10
C VAL A 83 8.85 11.54 3.07
N GLY A 84 7.66 11.06 3.43
CA GLY A 84 6.81 10.28 2.53
C GLY A 84 6.25 11.13 1.39
N SER A 85 5.72 12.32 1.68
CA SER A 85 5.22 13.23 0.65
C SER A 85 6.35 13.87 -0.18
N MET A 86 7.54 14.07 0.38
CA MET A 86 8.73 14.49 -0.35
C MET A 86 9.17 13.42 -1.35
N MET A 87 9.11 12.15 -0.97
CA MET A 87 9.32 11.02 -1.89
C MET A 87 8.29 11.04 -3.02
N GLY A 88 7.01 11.27 -2.73
CA GLY A 88 5.94 11.43 -3.73
C GLY A 88 6.20 12.57 -4.72
N LEU A 89 6.53 13.75 -4.21
CA LEU A 89 6.87 14.91 -5.04
C LEU A 89 8.11 14.66 -5.90
N ALA A 90 9.17 14.06 -5.34
CA ALA A 90 10.37 13.71 -6.08
C ALA A 90 10.09 12.67 -7.19
N ALA A 91 9.22 11.69 -6.93
CA ALA A 91 8.80 10.70 -7.93
C ALA A 91 8.07 11.38 -9.09
N VAL A 92 7.09 12.24 -8.81
CA VAL A 92 6.37 12.99 -9.86
C VAL A 92 7.30 13.89 -10.66
N CYS A 93 8.21 14.63 -10.01
CA CYS A 93 9.18 15.46 -10.71
C CYS A 93 10.11 14.63 -11.60
N PHE A 94 10.54 13.45 -11.13
CA PHE A 94 11.32 12.50 -11.93
C PHE A 94 10.56 12.02 -13.16
N GLY A 95 9.31 11.57 -12.99
CA GLY A 95 8.45 11.10 -14.07
C GLY A 95 8.12 12.18 -15.09
N ALA A 96 7.75 13.38 -14.62
CA ALA A 96 7.46 14.53 -15.47
C ALA A 96 8.71 14.98 -16.25
N ALA A 97 9.88 14.98 -15.63
CA ALA A 97 11.13 15.34 -16.29
C ALA A 97 11.46 14.40 -17.46
N TYR A 98 11.25 13.09 -17.28
CA TYR A 98 11.49 12.10 -18.33
C TYR A 98 10.43 12.14 -19.44
N HIS A 99 9.14 12.15 -19.07
CA HIS A 99 8.05 12.02 -20.05
C HIS A 99 7.58 13.33 -20.66
N THR A 100 7.43 14.38 -19.85
CA THR A 100 6.85 15.66 -20.28
C THR A 100 7.94 16.60 -20.78
N TRP A 101 9.11 16.60 -20.14
CA TRP A 101 10.23 17.47 -20.51
C TRP A 101 11.27 16.76 -21.37
N HIS A 102 11.07 15.47 -21.66
CA HIS A 102 11.94 14.65 -22.51
C HIS A 102 13.42 14.65 -22.11
N LEU A 103 13.71 14.82 -20.81
CA LEU A 103 15.07 14.79 -20.28
C LEU A 103 15.58 13.36 -20.19
N ALA A 104 16.88 13.16 -20.41
CA ALA A 104 17.52 11.87 -20.17
C ALA A 104 17.40 11.46 -18.69
N LEU A 105 17.26 10.16 -18.43
CA LEU A 105 17.07 9.60 -17.09
C LEU A 105 18.08 10.08 -16.02
N PRO A 106 19.39 10.18 -16.30
CA PRO A 106 20.34 10.72 -15.33
C PRO A 106 20.04 12.18 -14.95
N LEU A 107 19.57 12.99 -15.90
CA LEU A 107 19.22 14.39 -15.65
C LEU A 107 17.89 14.51 -14.90
N ALA A 108 16.91 13.65 -15.23
CA ALA A 108 15.67 13.52 -14.46
C ALA A 108 15.97 13.12 -13.00
N ALA A 109 16.90 12.18 -12.79
CA ALA A 109 17.34 11.77 -11.45
C ALA A 109 18.01 12.94 -10.71
N ALA A 110 18.89 13.69 -11.38
CA ALA A 110 19.52 14.86 -10.79
C ALA A 110 18.50 15.94 -10.37
N LEU A 111 17.45 16.16 -11.18
CA LEU A 111 16.34 17.05 -10.82
C LEU A 111 15.58 16.54 -9.59
N ALA A 112 15.25 15.25 -9.55
CA ALA A 112 14.54 14.66 -8.40
C ALA A 112 15.36 14.82 -7.10
N LEU A 113 16.68 14.62 -7.15
CA LEU A 113 17.59 14.87 -6.03
C LEU A 113 17.62 16.35 -5.64
N LEU A 114 17.62 17.27 -6.61
CA LEU A 114 17.56 18.71 -6.35
C LEU A 114 16.25 19.11 -5.67
N VAL A 115 15.13 18.51 -6.07
CA VAL A 115 13.81 18.73 -5.44
C VAL A 115 13.81 18.28 -3.98
N GLY A 116 14.35 17.09 -3.68
CA GLY A 116 14.49 16.61 -2.30
C GLY A 116 15.45 17.45 -1.46
N PHE A 117 16.59 17.85 -2.05
CA PHE A 117 17.52 18.78 -1.42
C PHE A 117 16.81 20.11 -1.07
N SER A 118 16.00 20.64 -1.99
CA SER A 118 15.29 21.91 -1.80
C SER A 118 14.19 21.81 -0.74
N GLY A 119 13.42 20.72 -0.73
CA GLY A 119 12.41 20.48 0.30
C GLY A 119 13.03 20.27 1.69
N GLY A 120 14.11 19.48 1.76
CA GLY A 120 14.89 19.31 2.98
C GLY A 120 15.54 20.61 3.47
N ALA A 121 16.02 21.46 2.55
CA ALA A 121 16.58 22.78 2.84
C ALA A 121 15.51 23.76 3.34
N LEU A 122 14.28 23.69 2.82
CA LEU A 122 13.14 24.46 3.33
C LEU A 122 12.83 24.06 4.78
N ASN A 123 12.70 22.76 5.07
CA ASN A 123 12.52 22.27 6.44
C ASN A 123 13.70 22.72 7.34
N ALA A 124 14.93 22.58 6.87
CA ALA A 124 16.14 23.01 7.59
C ALA A 124 16.13 24.51 7.90
N LEU A 125 15.70 25.35 6.96
CA LEU A 125 15.61 26.80 7.15
C LEU A 125 14.59 27.15 8.23
N LEU A 126 13.37 26.61 8.11
CA LEU A 126 12.27 26.89 9.03
C LEU A 126 12.55 26.39 10.45
N ILE A 127 13.12 25.18 10.57
CA ILE A 127 13.36 24.56 11.88
C ILE A 127 14.65 25.09 12.50
N ALA A 128 15.76 25.01 11.77
CA ALA A 128 17.07 25.23 12.37
C ALA A 128 17.48 26.71 12.40
N ARG A 129 16.98 27.54 11.48
CA ARG A 129 17.30 28.98 11.41
C ARG A 129 16.20 29.85 12.00
N LEU A 130 14.93 29.59 11.66
CA LEU A 130 13.80 30.36 12.21
C LEU A 130 13.32 29.84 13.58
N GLY A 131 13.74 28.65 13.99
CA GLY A 131 13.44 28.11 15.33
C GLY A 131 12.01 27.60 15.49
N LEU A 132 11.31 27.31 14.38
CA LEU A 132 9.96 26.77 14.45
C LEU A 132 9.96 25.31 14.92
N PRO A 133 8.92 24.85 15.65
CA PRO A 133 8.81 23.45 16.08
C PRO A 133 8.80 22.49 14.88
N ALA A 134 9.67 21.48 14.92
CA ALA A 134 9.85 20.53 13.82
C ALA A 134 8.57 19.81 13.40
N LEU A 135 7.75 19.39 14.37
CA LEU A 135 6.50 18.70 14.10
C LEU A 135 5.53 19.56 13.29
N ILE A 136 5.38 20.85 13.64
CA ILE A 136 4.47 21.78 12.94
C ILE A 136 4.97 22.04 11.53
N VAL A 137 6.28 22.29 11.36
CA VAL A 137 6.87 22.52 10.05
C VAL A 137 6.69 21.30 9.15
N THR A 138 6.98 20.10 9.66
CA THR A 138 6.96 18.89 8.83
C THR A 138 5.55 18.36 8.58
N LEU A 139 4.59 18.61 9.47
CA LEU A 139 3.16 18.43 9.14
C LEU A 139 2.71 19.41 8.05
N GLY A 140 3.12 20.68 8.13
CA GLY A 140 2.80 21.68 7.11
C GLY A 140 3.44 21.35 5.76
N THR A 141 4.72 20.96 5.75
CA THR A 141 5.39 20.56 4.51
C THR A 141 4.94 19.21 4.00
N LEU A 142 4.39 18.33 4.84
CA LEU A 142 3.76 17.09 4.40
C LEU A 142 2.64 17.40 3.42
N SER A 143 1.68 18.23 3.85
CA SER A 143 0.55 18.66 3.03
C SER A 143 0.98 19.50 1.84
N LEU A 144 1.99 20.37 1.99
CA LEU A 144 2.52 21.17 0.88
C LEU A 144 3.12 20.29 -0.23
N PHE A 145 4.03 19.39 0.12
CA PHE A 145 4.70 18.54 -0.89
C PHE A 145 3.71 17.59 -1.54
N ARG A 146 2.79 17.00 -0.76
CA ARG A 146 1.72 16.14 -1.29
C ARG A 146 0.81 16.93 -2.24
N GLY A 147 0.34 18.10 -1.81
CA GLY A 147 -0.54 18.95 -2.61
C GLY A 147 0.11 19.46 -3.90
N VAL A 148 1.42 19.74 -3.90
CA VAL A 148 2.16 20.08 -5.14
C VAL A 148 2.25 18.86 -6.06
N ALA A 149 2.59 17.68 -5.53
CA ALA A 149 2.68 16.45 -6.31
C ALA A 149 1.34 16.09 -6.97
N GLU A 150 0.26 16.18 -6.20
CA GLU A 150 -1.12 15.97 -6.67
C GLU A 150 -1.53 17.07 -7.65
N GLY A 151 -1.21 18.34 -7.39
CA GLY A 151 -1.53 19.45 -8.29
C GLY A 151 -0.85 19.32 -9.66
N MET A 152 0.42 18.90 -9.69
CA MET A 152 1.17 18.65 -10.92
C MET A 152 0.59 17.50 -11.75
N THR A 153 0.02 16.50 -11.09
CA THR A 153 -0.52 15.29 -11.73
C THR A 153 -2.03 15.33 -11.87
N GLN A 154 -2.71 16.35 -11.34
CA GLN A 154 -4.16 16.37 -11.11
C GLN A 154 -4.64 15.14 -10.31
N ALA A 155 -3.78 14.59 -9.45
CA ALA A 155 -3.95 13.31 -8.75
C ALA A 155 -4.29 12.12 -9.69
N ALA A 156 -3.93 12.26 -10.96
CA ALA A 156 -4.44 11.43 -12.06
C ALA A 156 -3.33 10.81 -12.90
N ILE A 157 -2.31 11.60 -13.18
CA ILE A 157 -1.25 11.29 -14.13
C ILE A 157 -0.21 10.43 -13.43
N ASN A 158 -0.14 9.17 -13.83
CA ASN A 158 0.91 8.25 -13.44
C ASN A 158 1.87 8.07 -14.62
N TYR A 159 3.13 8.44 -14.43
CA TYR A 159 4.16 8.30 -15.47
C TYR A 159 4.65 6.85 -15.50
N THR A 160 4.60 6.21 -16.67
CA THR A 160 4.97 4.80 -16.88
C THR A 160 5.72 4.62 -18.20
N GLY A 161 6.29 3.45 -18.47
CA GLY A 161 7.03 3.19 -19.72
C GLY A 161 8.49 3.62 -19.65
N PHE A 162 9.10 3.51 -18.47
CA PHE A 162 10.53 3.67 -18.30
C PHE A 162 11.30 2.53 -18.99
N PRO A 163 12.52 2.77 -19.51
CA PRO A 163 13.27 1.78 -20.25
C PRO A 163 13.75 0.63 -19.35
N SER A 164 13.88 -0.56 -19.93
CA SER A 164 14.21 -1.80 -19.21
C SER A 164 15.51 -1.73 -18.40
N TRP A 165 16.53 -1.03 -18.91
CA TRP A 165 17.80 -0.85 -18.18
C TRP A 165 17.62 -0.09 -16.86
N PHE A 166 16.67 0.86 -16.81
CA PHE A 166 16.36 1.60 -15.60
C PHE A 166 15.51 0.74 -14.66
N LEU A 167 14.49 0.05 -15.19
CA LEU A 167 13.68 -0.88 -14.41
C LEU A 167 14.52 -1.99 -13.76
N PHE A 168 15.60 -2.43 -14.42
CA PHE A 168 16.55 -3.39 -13.86
C PHE A 168 17.18 -2.93 -12.54
N LEU A 169 17.30 -1.61 -12.30
CA LEU A 169 17.80 -1.07 -11.04
C LEU A 169 16.88 -1.35 -9.84
N GLY A 170 15.57 -1.55 -10.09
CA GLY A 170 14.59 -1.89 -9.05
C GLY A 170 13.95 -3.27 -9.19
N GLN A 171 14.05 -3.93 -10.33
CA GLN A 171 13.42 -5.24 -10.58
C GLN A 171 14.45 -6.34 -10.83
N GLY A 172 15.70 -5.97 -11.06
CA GLY A 172 16.78 -6.88 -11.45
C GLY A 172 17.41 -7.65 -10.29
N TYR A 173 18.19 -8.66 -10.68
CA TYR A 173 19.06 -9.43 -9.79
C TYR A 173 20.48 -9.49 -10.36
N LEU A 174 21.46 -9.05 -9.58
CA LEU A 174 22.88 -9.24 -9.85
C LEU A 174 23.24 -10.72 -9.64
N GLY A 175 23.82 -11.33 -10.68
CA GLY A 175 24.17 -12.75 -10.66
C GLY A 175 22.98 -13.69 -10.47
N GLY A 176 21.75 -13.23 -10.73
CA GLY A 176 20.52 -14.01 -10.58
C GLY A 176 20.03 -14.21 -9.14
N LEU A 177 20.71 -13.63 -8.14
CA LEU A 177 20.40 -13.83 -6.72
C LEU A 177 20.24 -12.53 -5.93
N ILE A 178 21.12 -11.56 -6.13
CA ILE A 178 21.19 -10.37 -5.27
C ILE A 178 20.33 -9.24 -5.89
N PRO A 179 19.29 -8.73 -5.21
CA PRO A 179 18.54 -7.57 -5.69
C PRO A 179 19.47 -6.38 -5.95
N THR A 180 19.28 -5.72 -7.09
CA THR A 180 20.10 -4.56 -7.50
C THR A 180 20.04 -3.40 -6.49
N GLN A 181 18.97 -3.29 -5.70
CA GLN A 181 18.83 -2.30 -4.64
C GLN A 181 19.71 -2.55 -3.42
N LEU A 182 20.02 -3.81 -3.10
CA LEU A 182 20.71 -4.17 -1.85
C LEU A 182 22.09 -3.50 -1.73
N PRO A 183 22.99 -3.54 -2.74
CA PRO A 183 24.27 -2.85 -2.66
C PRO A 183 24.14 -1.35 -2.42
N MET A 184 23.16 -0.71 -3.07
CA MET A 184 22.90 0.72 -2.91
C MET A 184 22.43 1.04 -1.49
N PHE A 185 21.48 0.24 -0.98
CA PHE A 185 20.99 0.35 0.39
C PHE A 185 22.13 0.19 1.41
N VAL A 186 22.96 -0.83 1.26
CA VAL A 186 24.12 -1.09 2.14
C VAL A 186 25.12 0.07 2.10
N ALA A 187 25.43 0.60 0.91
CA ALA A 187 26.36 1.73 0.78
C ALA A 187 25.85 2.98 1.55
N ILE A 188 24.55 3.27 1.45
CA ILE A 188 23.93 4.39 2.15
C ILE A 188 23.91 4.14 3.66
N VAL A 189 23.54 2.93 4.11
CA VAL A 189 23.59 2.53 5.52
C VAL A 189 25.00 2.75 6.10
N VAL A 190 26.04 2.32 5.39
CA VAL A 190 27.44 2.52 5.80
C VAL A 190 27.75 4.01 5.92
N GLY A 191 27.31 4.84 4.97
CA GLY A 191 27.43 6.30 5.03
C GLY A 191 26.81 6.90 6.29
N TYR A 192 25.58 6.50 6.65
CA TYR A 192 24.90 6.96 7.85
C TYR A 192 25.50 6.41 9.14
N VAL A 193 26.04 5.18 9.14
CA VAL A 193 26.81 4.64 10.27
C VAL A 193 28.06 5.49 10.51
N VAL A 194 28.78 5.87 9.45
CA VAL A 194 29.95 6.75 9.56
C VAL A 194 29.53 8.13 10.07
N LEU A 195 28.46 8.71 9.49
CA LEU A 195 27.91 10.01 9.91
C LEU A 195 27.51 10.01 11.39
N LEU A 196 26.69 9.06 11.83
CA LEU A 196 26.10 9.08 13.17
C LEU A 196 27.04 8.56 14.25
N HIS A 197 27.77 7.47 13.98
CA HIS A 197 28.54 6.78 15.02
C HIS A 197 30.04 7.08 14.99
N ARG A 198 30.60 7.54 13.86
CA ARG A 198 32.05 7.76 13.72
C ARG A 198 32.45 9.22 13.53
N SER A 199 31.54 10.09 13.13
CA SER A 199 31.86 11.51 12.86
C SER A 199 31.70 12.43 14.08
N VAL A 200 32.31 13.61 14.01
CA VAL A 200 32.09 14.72 14.95
C VAL A 200 30.65 15.23 14.88
N VAL A 201 30.04 15.19 13.69
CA VAL A 201 28.64 15.59 13.46
C VAL A 201 27.71 14.73 14.29
N GLY A 202 27.88 13.41 14.26
CA GLY A 202 27.09 12.46 15.04
C GLY A 202 27.16 12.74 16.54
N ARG A 203 28.37 12.90 17.10
CA ARG A 203 28.54 13.25 18.52
C ARG A 203 27.84 14.55 18.90
N ALA A 204 27.87 15.55 18.01
CA ALA A 204 27.15 16.80 18.23
C ALA A 204 25.63 16.61 18.19
N LEU A 205 25.10 15.77 17.29
CA LEU A 205 23.66 15.46 17.23
C LEU A 205 23.16 14.81 18.51
N TYR A 206 23.89 13.84 19.07
CA TYR A 206 23.54 13.26 20.37
C TYR A 206 23.52 14.31 21.49
N ALA A 207 24.53 15.19 21.55
CA ALA A 207 24.58 16.27 22.56
C ALA A 207 23.40 17.25 22.40
N ILE A 208 23.07 17.64 21.16
CA ILE A 208 21.92 18.49 20.83
C ILE A 208 20.61 17.83 21.28
N GLY A 209 20.44 16.54 21.03
CA GLY A 209 19.24 15.80 21.41
C GLY A 209 19.07 15.62 22.92
N PHE A 210 20.16 15.62 23.70
CA PHE A 210 20.06 15.64 25.17
C PHE A 210 19.66 17.03 25.70
N THR A 211 20.30 18.08 25.20
CA THR A 211 19.95 19.46 25.53
C THR A 211 20.45 20.41 24.45
N SER A 212 19.51 21.00 23.70
CA SER A 212 19.84 21.97 22.66
C SER A 212 20.48 23.24 23.24
N GLN A 213 20.03 23.67 24.43
CA GLN A 213 20.60 24.83 25.14
C GLN A 213 22.01 24.53 25.66
N GLY A 214 22.22 23.37 26.30
CA GLY A 214 23.55 22.96 26.75
C GLY A 214 24.54 22.83 25.60
N ALA A 215 24.10 22.30 24.45
CA ALA A 215 24.91 22.24 23.23
C ALA A 215 25.30 23.64 22.71
N ARG A 216 24.40 24.62 22.78
CA ARG A 216 24.69 26.02 22.43
C ARG A 216 25.72 26.64 23.37
N TYR A 217 25.60 26.42 24.69
CA TYR A 217 26.61 26.88 25.66
C TYR A 217 27.97 26.19 25.47
N ALA A 218 27.99 24.95 24.98
CA ALA A 218 29.20 24.25 24.57
C ALA A 218 29.73 24.68 23.18
N ALA A 219 29.24 25.80 22.63
CA ALA A 219 29.60 26.36 21.32
C ALA A 219 29.40 25.40 20.13
N LEU A 220 28.52 24.40 20.26
CA LEU A 220 28.17 23.53 19.13
C LEU A 220 27.27 24.29 18.14
N PRO A 221 27.51 24.18 16.82
CA PRO A 221 26.72 24.89 15.81
C PRO A 221 25.36 24.20 15.58
N VAL A 222 24.45 24.31 16.57
CA VAL A 222 23.17 23.57 16.62
C VAL A 222 22.36 23.74 15.33
N ALA A 223 22.16 24.99 14.88
CA ALA A 223 21.40 25.28 13.66
C ALA A 223 21.97 24.58 12.42
N ARG A 224 23.30 24.55 12.25
CA ARG A 224 23.94 23.89 11.10
C ARG A 224 23.80 22.37 11.17
N ARG A 225 23.89 21.78 12.37
CA ARG A 225 23.81 20.33 12.57
C ARG A 225 22.39 19.81 12.40
N VAL A 226 21.41 20.51 12.96
CA VAL A 226 19.98 20.21 12.77
C VAL A 226 19.59 20.43 11.32
N GLY A 227 20.00 21.55 10.70
CA GLY A 227 19.68 21.80 9.30
C GLY A 227 20.25 20.75 8.34
N LEU A 228 21.48 20.26 8.59
CA LEU A 228 22.09 19.20 7.80
C LEU A 228 21.24 17.92 7.78
N VAL A 229 20.68 17.49 8.92
CA VAL A 229 19.93 16.23 8.96
C VAL A 229 18.59 16.31 8.21
N TYR A 230 17.92 17.47 8.18
CA TYR A 230 16.72 17.66 7.36
C TYR A 230 17.03 17.74 5.86
N VAL A 231 18.16 18.35 5.47
CA VAL A 231 18.61 18.32 4.06
C VAL A 231 18.91 16.88 3.61
N LEU A 232 19.61 16.11 4.44
CA LEU A 232 19.90 14.70 4.16
C LEU A 232 18.61 13.84 4.14
N SER A 233 17.64 14.16 4.99
CA SER A 233 16.30 13.54 4.99
C SER A 233 15.60 13.72 3.63
N GLY A 234 15.50 14.96 3.15
CA GLY A 234 14.91 15.26 1.84
C GLY A 234 15.68 14.63 0.67
N LEU A 235 17.02 14.61 0.72
CA LEU A 235 17.83 13.95 -0.30
C LEU A 235 17.58 12.44 -0.34
N MET A 236 17.48 11.79 0.82
CA MET A 236 17.15 10.36 0.89
C MET A 236 15.73 10.05 0.45
N ALA A 237 14.76 10.93 0.73
CA ALA A 237 13.42 10.79 0.19
C ALA A 237 13.41 10.78 -1.35
N SER A 238 14.25 11.60 -2.00
CA SER A 238 14.41 11.56 -3.46
C SER A 238 15.13 10.32 -3.98
N VAL A 239 16.14 9.80 -3.26
CA VAL A 239 16.79 8.54 -3.64
C VAL A 239 15.80 7.39 -3.52
N ALA A 240 15.04 7.32 -2.43
CA ALA A 240 13.96 6.35 -2.25
C ALA A 240 12.91 6.47 -3.35
N ALA A 241 12.56 7.69 -3.78
CA ALA A 241 11.64 7.91 -4.90
C ALA A 241 12.16 7.33 -6.23
N ILE A 242 13.44 7.54 -6.56
CA ILE A 242 14.02 7.02 -7.80
C ILE A 242 14.03 5.48 -7.78
N ILE A 243 14.39 4.87 -6.64
CA ILE A 243 14.37 3.41 -6.47
C ILE A 243 12.94 2.88 -6.55
N TYR A 244 11.98 3.55 -5.91
CA TYR A 244 10.56 3.21 -5.98
C TYR A 244 10.05 3.21 -7.43
N VAL A 245 10.39 4.24 -8.21
CA VAL A 245 10.00 4.32 -9.63
C VAL A 245 10.68 3.22 -10.45
N ALA A 246 11.95 2.90 -10.17
CA ALA A 246 12.65 1.79 -10.83
C ALA A 246 12.04 0.42 -10.46
N HIS A 247 11.60 0.25 -9.22
CA HIS A 247 11.02 -0.97 -8.70
C HIS A 247 9.62 -1.20 -9.26
N LEU A 248 8.75 -0.19 -9.22
CA LEU A 248 7.36 -0.33 -9.62
C LEU A 248 7.07 0.03 -11.08
N GLY A 249 8.06 0.59 -11.78
CA GLY A 249 7.94 1.04 -13.16
C GLY A 249 6.97 2.20 -13.37
N GLN A 250 6.61 2.91 -12.31
CA GLN A 250 5.68 4.02 -12.35
C GLN A 250 6.03 5.12 -11.33
N ALA A 251 5.81 6.37 -11.70
CA ALA A 251 5.89 7.52 -10.81
C ALA A 251 4.50 8.09 -10.53
N ARG A 252 4.14 8.15 -9.25
CA ARG A 252 2.81 8.53 -8.76
C ARG A 252 2.90 9.64 -7.72
N SER A 253 1.86 10.47 -7.62
CA SER A 253 1.79 11.55 -6.63
C SER A 253 1.59 11.07 -5.20
N ASP A 254 1.03 9.88 -5.01
CA ASP A 254 0.79 9.23 -3.72
C ASP A 254 1.94 8.33 -3.26
N ALA A 255 3.03 8.24 -4.03
CA ALA A 255 4.21 7.46 -3.62
C ALA A 255 4.70 7.92 -2.22
N GLY A 256 5.11 6.94 -1.42
CA GLY A 256 5.55 7.15 -0.03
C GLY A 256 4.43 7.46 0.97
N ASN A 257 3.15 7.36 0.61
CA ASN A 257 2.05 7.53 1.56
C ASN A 257 2.10 6.49 2.68
N GLY A 258 2.09 6.94 3.94
CA GLY A 258 2.21 6.09 5.13
C GLY A 258 3.65 5.65 5.46
N TYR A 259 4.59 5.77 4.51
CA TYR A 259 5.99 5.38 4.74
C TYR A 259 6.65 6.24 5.83
N GLU A 260 6.19 7.48 6.03
CA GLU A 260 6.64 8.32 7.14
C GLU A 260 6.35 7.69 8.50
N LEU A 261 5.19 7.07 8.69
CA LEU A 261 4.81 6.43 9.96
C LEU A 261 5.53 5.09 10.13
N ASP A 262 5.65 4.31 9.07
CA ASP A 262 6.37 3.03 9.09
C ASP A 262 7.86 3.24 9.37
N ALA A 263 8.47 4.27 8.76
CA ALA A 263 9.88 4.59 8.98
C ALA A 263 10.15 5.07 10.40
N ILE A 264 9.26 5.92 10.96
CA ILE A 264 9.32 6.30 12.38
C ILE A 264 9.16 5.06 13.27
N THR A 265 8.22 4.19 12.95
CA THR A 265 7.97 2.95 13.72
C THR A 265 9.21 2.06 13.72
N ALA A 266 9.88 1.86 12.58
CA ALA A 266 11.13 1.12 12.50
C ALA A 266 12.24 1.73 13.38
N VAL A 267 12.39 3.05 13.35
CA VAL A 267 13.41 3.77 14.13
C VAL A 267 13.14 3.69 15.63
N VAL A 268 11.88 3.86 16.05
CA VAL A 268 11.46 3.85 17.46
C VAL A 268 11.48 2.43 18.02
N LEU A 269 10.98 1.44 17.27
CA LEU A 269 11.08 0.03 17.60
C LEU A 269 12.54 -0.38 17.79
N GLY A 270 13.42 0.14 16.93
CA GLY A 270 14.88 0.02 17.02
C GLY A 270 15.53 0.61 18.27
N GLY A 271 14.77 1.27 19.15
CA GLY A 271 15.24 1.81 20.43
C GLY A 271 15.76 3.25 20.36
N THR A 272 15.52 3.96 19.26
CA THR A 272 15.79 5.40 19.18
C THR A 272 14.75 6.18 19.99
N SER A 273 15.22 7.12 20.81
CA SER A 273 14.35 7.93 21.66
C SER A 273 13.70 9.04 20.85
N VAL A 274 12.36 9.11 20.86
CA VAL A 274 11.59 10.18 20.21
C VAL A 274 11.95 11.57 20.79
N PHE A 275 12.40 11.62 22.04
CA PHE A 275 12.86 12.84 22.70
C PHE A 275 14.31 13.23 22.37
N GLY A 276 15.01 12.46 21.54
CA GLY A 276 16.40 12.69 21.18
C GLY A 276 17.44 12.15 22.16
N GLY A 277 18.71 12.36 21.81
CA GLY A 277 19.89 12.01 22.60
C GLY A 277 20.24 10.52 22.62
N ARG A 278 19.42 9.63 22.06
CA ARG A 278 19.66 8.18 22.01
C ARG A 278 19.11 7.54 20.73
N GLY A 279 19.85 6.56 20.21
CA GLY A 279 19.49 5.78 19.02
C GLY A 279 20.73 5.26 18.29
N THR A 280 20.58 4.26 17.44
CA THR A 280 21.65 3.80 16.53
C THR A 280 21.06 3.39 15.19
N ILE A 281 21.85 3.51 14.12
CA ILE A 281 21.48 2.94 12.81
C ILE A 281 21.26 1.41 12.91
N GLY A 282 22.04 0.71 13.72
CA GLY A 282 21.89 -0.74 13.92
C GLY A 282 20.54 -1.11 14.52
N GLY A 283 20.09 -0.36 15.53
CA GLY A 283 18.75 -0.49 16.09
C GLY A 283 17.66 -0.24 15.06
N THR A 284 17.77 0.84 14.27
CA THR A 284 16.82 1.14 13.18
C THR A 284 16.72 -0.01 12.17
N LEU A 285 17.83 -0.63 11.79
CA LEU A 285 17.81 -1.78 10.88
C LEU A 285 17.12 -3.00 11.50
N LEU A 286 17.35 -3.27 12.78
CA LEU A 286 16.64 -4.35 13.49
C LEU A 286 15.12 -4.09 13.53
N GLY A 287 14.71 -2.84 13.76
CA GLY A 287 13.30 -2.45 13.73
C GLY A 287 12.69 -2.59 12.34
N LEU A 288 13.39 -2.10 11.31
CA LEU A 288 12.99 -2.26 9.91
C LEU A 288 12.79 -3.74 9.55
N PHE A 289 13.77 -4.59 9.86
CA PHE A 289 13.69 -6.01 9.53
C PHE A 289 12.66 -6.76 10.38
N ALA A 290 12.38 -6.36 11.62
CA ALA A 290 11.27 -6.92 12.39
C ALA A 290 9.92 -6.64 11.71
N LEU A 291 9.69 -5.40 11.26
CA LEU A 291 8.48 -5.05 10.51
C LEU A 291 8.39 -5.82 9.20
N ALA A 292 9.49 -5.90 8.44
CA ALA A 292 9.51 -6.59 7.14
C ALA A 292 9.33 -8.12 7.28
N VAL A 293 10.00 -8.75 8.24
CA VAL A 293 9.84 -10.19 8.56
C VAL A 293 8.41 -10.50 8.98
N LEU A 294 7.81 -9.66 9.83
CA LEU A 294 6.43 -9.80 10.25
C LEU A 294 5.47 -9.70 9.06
N GLN A 295 5.63 -8.68 8.21
CA GLN A 295 4.82 -8.49 7.00
C GLN A 295 4.93 -9.70 6.06
N THR A 296 6.14 -10.07 5.65
CA THR A 296 6.36 -11.18 4.72
C THR A 296 5.92 -12.51 5.33
N GLY A 297 6.14 -12.72 6.64
CA GLY A 297 5.71 -13.92 7.36
C GLY A 297 4.20 -14.14 7.34
N LEU A 298 3.43 -13.08 7.60
CA LEU A 298 1.96 -13.13 7.54
C LEU A 298 1.47 -13.44 6.11
N HIS A 299 2.04 -12.78 5.10
CA HIS A 299 1.65 -13.02 3.71
C HIS A 299 1.96 -14.46 3.26
N LEU A 300 3.16 -14.97 3.58
CA LEU A 300 3.54 -16.35 3.26
C LEU A 300 2.69 -17.38 4.01
N ALA A 301 2.25 -17.07 5.23
CA ALA A 301 1.33 -17.88 6.01
C ALA A 301 -0.13 -17.86 5.51
N ALA A 302 -0.45 -17.08 4.47
CA ALA A 302 -1.83 -16.84 3.99
C ALA A 302 -2.72 -16.08 4.98
N TRP A 303 -2.13 -15.38 5.94
CA TRP A 303 -2.91 -14.70 6.97
C TRP A 303 -3.37 -13.33 6.48
N PRO A 304 -4.52 -12.83 7.01
CA PRO A 304 -5.02 -11.51 6.62
C PRO A 304 -3.98 -10.41 6.92
N SER A 305 -3.67 -9.58 5.93
CA SER A 305 -2.66 -8.51 6.06
C SER A 305 -3.03 -7.42 7.07
N GLU A 306 -4.30 -7.33 7.50
CA GLU A 306 -4.79 -6.48 8.60
C GLU A 306 -4.09 -6.79 9.93
N LEU A 307 -3.64 -8.03 10.13
CA LEU A 307 -2.89 -8.42 11.32
C LEU A 307 -1.55 -7.70 11.43
N THR A 308 -0.98 -7.25 10.32
CA THR A 308 0.29 -6.51 10.30
C THR A 308 0.23 -5.29 11.20
N GLY A 309 -0.79 -4.44 11.06
CA GLY A 309 -0.92 -3.21 11.85
C GLY A 309 -1.15 -3.49 13.33
N VAL A 310 -1.99 -4.49 13.64
CA VAL A 310 -2.26 -4.92 15.02
C VAL A 310 -0.98 -5.43 15.67
N LEU A 311 -0.26 -6.35 15.01
CA LEU A 311 0.95 -6.97 15.54
C LEU A 311 2.10 -5.95 15.63
N THR A 312 2.23 -5.05 14.66
CA THR A 312 3.19 -3.93 14.72
C THR A 312 2.92 -3.02 15.91
N GLY A 313 1.66 -2.65 16.15
CA GLY A 313 1.27 -1.84 17.29
C GLY A 313 1.52 -2.55 18.62
N VAL A 314 1.16 -3.83 18.73
CA VAL A 314 1.44 -4.66 19.91
C VAL A 314 2.95 -4.76 20.17
N LEU A 315 3.73 -5.00 19.11
CA LEU A 315 5.18 -5.10 19.18
C LEU A 315 5.82 -3.78 19.67
N LEU A 316 5.38 -2.64 19.14
CA LEU A 316 5.86 -1.33 19.55
C LEU A 316 5.51 -1.04 21.03
N LEU A 317 4.29 -1.32 21.46
CA LEU A 317 3.87 -1.11 22.85
C LEU A 317 4.59 -2.05 23.81
N ALA A 318 4.77 -3.31 23.43
CA ALA A 318 5.48 -4.31 24.22
C ALA A 318 6.96 -3.94 24.39
N THR A 319 7.63 -3.48 23.32
CA THR A 319 9.03 -3.04 23.39
C THR A 319 9.18 -1.80 24.27
N ILE A 320 8.30 -0.80 24.17
CA ILE A 320 8.30 0.38 25.04
C ILE A 320 8.04 -0.01 26.51
N ALA A 321 7.10 -0.91 26.76
CA ALA A 321 6.79 -1.38 28.12
C ALA A 321 7.96 -2.15 28.75
N ALA A 322 8.57 -3.07 27.99
CA ALA A 322 9.75 -3.83 28.41
C ALA A 322 10.92 -2.89 28.72
N ASP A 323 11.12 -1.89 27.87
CA ASP A 323 12.17 -0.90 28.02
C ASP A 323 12.02 -0.07 29.32
N ARG A 324 10.80 0.40 29.60
CA ARG A 324 10.48 1.10 30.86
C ARG A 324 10.71 0.21 32.09
N HIS A 325 10.39 -1.08 32.00
CA HIS A 325 10.54 -2.01 33.12
C HIS A 325 12.01 -2.33 33.42
N ILE A 326 12.81 -2.59 32.38
CA ILE A 326 14.26 -2.85 32.50
C ILE A 326 14.99 -1.64 33.08
N ARG A 327 14.59 -0.42 32.71
CA ARG A 327 15.27 0.81 33.14
C ARG A 327 14.89 1.30 34.53
N ARG A 328 13.79 0.83 35.13
CA ARG A 328 13.42 1.15 36.53
C ARG A 328 14.50 0.76 37.55
N HIS A 329 15.43 -0.13 37.18
CA HIS A 329 16.48 -0.64 38.06
C HIS A 329 17.84 0.09 37.94
N VAL A 330 17.99 1.17 37.15
CA VAL A 330 19.27 1.90 36.96
C VAL A 330 19.14 3.41 37.24
N HIS A 331 19.13 3.74 38.54
CA HIS A 331 19.48 4.98 39.29
C HIS A 331 18.97 6.41 38.95
N VAL A 332 18.40 7.00 40.02
CA VAL A 332 18.57 8.32 40.66
C VAL A 332 18.17 9.61 39.92
N ARG A 333 17.33 10.38 40.64
CA ARG A 333 16.87 11.76 40.40
C ARG A 333 17.89 12.65 39.68
N ALA A 334 17.51 13.17 38.52
CA ALA A 334 17.90 14.50 38.07
C ALA A 334 16.62 15.27 37.73
N ALA A 335 16.46 16.41 38.39
CA ALA A 335 15.30 17.28 38.30
C ALA A 335 15.29 18.09 37.00
N VAL A 336 14.11 18.65 36.73
CA VAL A 336 13.72 19.54 35.63
C VAL A 336 13.28 18.81 34.36
N GLN A 337 12.01 18.43 34.35
CA GLN A 337 11.26 18.19 33.12
C GLN A 337 9.79 18.59 33.36
N GLU A 338 9.53 19.89 33.23
CA GLU A 338 8.19 20.37 32.85
C GLU A 338 8.10 20.21 31.33
N GLU A 339 7.46 19.12 30.89
CA GLU A 339 6.44 19.11 29.84
C GLU A 339 5.94 17.67 29.65
N LEU A 340 4.62 17.50 29.79
CA LEU A 340 3.84 16.26 29.71
C LEU A 340 4.26 15.11 30.66
N GLN A 341 4.11 15.33 31.97
CA GLN A 341 3.85 14.19 32.88
C GLN A 341 2.45 13.61 32.60
N VAL A 342 2.38 12.66 31.67
CA VAL A 342 1.22 11.75 31.60
C VAL A 342 1.23 10.94 32.90
N LYS A 343 0.19 11.08 33.73
CA LYS A 343 0.11 10.36 35.01
C LYS A 343 0.17 8.85 34.72
N ASN A 344 0.81 8.07 35.59
CA ASN A 344 0.88 6.60 35.42
C ASN A 344 -0.53 5.97 35.24
N SER A 345 -1.56 6.60 35.81
CA SER A 345 -2.96 6.22 35.60
C SER A 345 -3.43 6.44 34.16
N GLN A 346 -3.04 7.52 33.50
CA GLN A 346 -3.41 7.80 32.10
C GLN A 346 -2.70 6.86 31.13
N VAL A 347 -1.42 6.51 31.38
CA VAL A 347 -0.73 5.47 30.59
C VAL A 347 -1.33 4.10 30.85
N ALA A 348 -1.66 3.77 32.11
CA ALA A 348 -2.32 2.51 32.45
C ALA A 348 -3.72 2.41 31.85
N ILE A 349 -4.50 3.49 31.85
CA ILE A 349 -5.80 3.58 31.18
C ILE A 349 -5.60 3.42 29.69
N LEU A 350 -4.71 4.18 29.04
CA LEU A 350 -4.44 4.08 27.61
C LEU A 350 -3.99 2.66 27.22
N CYS A 351 -3.07 2.05 27.96
CA CYS A 351 -2.64 0.67 27.76
C CYS A 351 -3.81 -0.32 27.98
N ALA A 352 -4.65 -0.14 29.00
CA ALA A 352 -5.81 -0.98 29.23
C ALA A 352 -6.87 -0.83 28.13
N THR A 353 -7.10 0.38 27.62
CA THR A 353 -8.02 0.63 26.51
C THR A 353 -7.49 0.05 25.21
N ILE A 354 -6.19 0.15 24.95
CA ILE A 354 -5.54 -0.47 23.79
C ILE A 354 -5.53 -1.99 23.91
N VAL A 355 -5.24 -2.55 25.08
CA VAL A 355 -5.30 -4.00 25.33
C VAL A 355 -6.74 -4.49 25.22
N ALA A 356 -7.74 -3.76 25.73
CA ALA A 356 -9.15 -4.10 25.55
C ALA A 356 -9.56 -4.03 24.08
N GLY A 357 -9.16 -2.98 23.35
CA GLY A 357 -9.38 -2.88 21.90
C GLY A 357 -8.69 -3.99 21.11
N SER A 358 -7.46 -4.35 21.50
CA SER A 358 -6.67 -5.43 20.89
C SER A 358 -7.24 -6.81 21.23
N LEU A 359 -7.80 -7.00 22.43
CA LEU A 359 -8.49 -8.22 22.85
C LEU A 359 -9.87 -8.34 22.21
N ILE A 360 -10.54 -7.21 21.93
CA ILE A 360 -11.76 -7.18 21.13
C ILE A 360 -11.41 -7.59 19.71
N VAL A 361 -10.43 -6.94 19.06
CA VAL A 361 -10.01 -7.30 17.69
C VAL A 361 -9.47 -8.73 17.60
N ALA A 362 -8.63 -9.16 18.55
CA ALA A 362 -8.16 -10.53 18.64
C ALA A 362 -9.29 -11.51 18.95
N GLY A 363 -10.28 -11.11 19.76
CA GLY A 363 -11.50 -11.88 20.03
C GLY A 363 -12.38 -12.01 18.81
N THR A 364 -12.55 -10.94 18.02
CA THR A 364 -13.28 -10.94 16.75
C THR A 364 -12.54 -11.79 15.70
N ASN A 365 -11.21 -11.72 15.65
CA ASN A 365 -10.39 -12.56 14.76
C ASN A 365 -10.34 -14.02 15.20
N VAL A 366 -10.25 -14.32 16.50
CA VAL A 366 -10.36 -15.69 17.03
C VAL A 366 -11.78 -16.24 16.84
N TRP A 367 -12.81 -15.41 16.93
CA TRP A 367 -14.19 -15.79 16.63
C TRP A 367 -14.39 -16.05 15.12
N LEU A 368 -13.78 -15.25 14.25
CA LEU A 368 -13.70 -15.50 12.80
C LEU A 368 -12.94 -16.80 12.46
N ILE A 369 -11.76 -17.00 13.04
CA ILE A 369 -10.94 -18.21 12.86
C ILE A 369 -11.66 -19.43 13.45
N ARG A 370 -12.33 -19.27 14.60
CA ARG A 370 -13.12 -20.34 15.21
C ARG A 370 -14.35 -20.66 14.37
N GLY A 371 -15.02 -19.67 13.80
CA GLY A 371 -16.12 -19.83 12.83
C GLY A 371 -15.70 -20.66 11.61
N VAL A 372 -14.49 -20.42 11.09
CA VAL A 372 -13.87 -21.23 10.03
C VAL A 372 -13.49 -22.64 10.55
N SER A 373 -12.96 -22.77 11.77
CA SER A 373 -12.60 -24.07 12.35
C SER A 373 -13.80 -24.95 12.73
N THR A 374 -14.95 -24.37 13.07
CA THR A 374 -16.21 -25.10 13.30
C THR A 374 -16.85 -25.58 12.00
N GLY A 375 -16.59 -24.91 10.87
CA GLY A 375 -16.94 -25.42 9.54
C GLY A 375 -16.07 -26.61 9.09
N LEU A 376 -14.88 -26.76 9.67
CA LEU A 376 -13.94 -27.87 9.39
C LEU A 376 -14.11 -29.07 10.34
N ARG A 377 -14.86 -28.93 11.45
CA ARG A 377 -15.01 -29.98 12.49
C ARG A 377 -16.26 -30.84 12.38
N THR A 378 -17.09 -30.64 11.36
CA THR A 378 -18.24 -31.52 11.07
C THR A 378 -17.95 -32.62 10.05
N ALA A 379 -16.69 -32.74 9.59
CA ALA A 379 -16.26 -33.75 8.64
C ALA A 379 -15.27 -34.75 9.27
N ASP A 380 -15.63 -35.35 10.41
CA ASP A 380 -14.93 -36.56 10.89
C ASP A 380 -15.91 -37.73 10.96
N GLY A 381 -15.95 -38.45 9.85
CA GLY A 381 -16.66 -39.72 9.67
C GLY A 381 -15.84 -40.63 8.77
N SER A 382 -14.79 -41.22 9.34
CA SER A 382 -14.07 -42.43 8.92
C SER A 382 -13.91 -42.72 7.41
N ALA A 383 -12.71 -42.45 6.87
CA ALA A 383 -12.10 -43.28 5.83
C ALA A 383 -10.57 -43.14 5.88
N ALA A 384 -9.86 -44.25 5.69
CA ALA A 384 -8.40 -44.36 5.72
C ALA A 384 -7.70 -43.46 4.67
N PRO A 385 -6.43 -43.06 4.87
CA PRO A 385 -5.78 -42.09 4.02
C PRO A 385 -5.47 -42.70 2.64
N SER A 386 -6.13 -42.21 1.60
CA SER A 386 -5.70 -42.39 0.21
C SER A 386 -4.70 -41.29 -0.14
N ALA A 387 -3.84 -41.58 -1.12
CA ALA A 387 -2.68 -40.79 -1.52
C ALA A 387 -2.94 -39.27 -1.55
N THR A 388 -2.07 -38.52 -0.88
CA THR A 388 -2.09 -37.05 -0.77
C THR A 388 -2.02 -36.40 -2.16
N SER A 389 -3.18 -36.05 -2.74
CA SER A 389 -3.23 -35.10 -3.85
C SER A 389 -2.86 -33.72 -3.31
N HIS A 390 -1.79 -33.12 -3.84
CA HIS A 390 -1.42 -31.73 -3.54
C HIS A 390 -2.63 -30.83 -3.85
N ARG A 391 -3.21 -30.24 -2.80
CA ARG A 391 -4.34 -29.32 -2.95
C ARG A 391 -3.83 -28.05 -3.62
N LEU A 392 -4.48 -27.65 -4.71
CA LEU A 392 -4.06 -26.50 -5.51
C LEU A 392 -4.21 -25.22 -4.69
N VAL A 393 -3.19 -24.38 -4.63
CA VAL A 393 -3.22 -23.07 -3.96
C VAL A 393 -3.43 -21.99 -5.01
N ILE A 394 -4.58 -21.31 -4.95
CA ILE A 394 -4.91 -20.19 -5.85
C ILE A 394 -4.93 -18.90 -5.05
N ALA A 395 -4.06 -17.95 -5.39
CA ALA A 395 -4.08 -16.62 -4.82
C ALA A 395 -4.93 -15.67 -5.68
N VAL A 396 -5.92 -15.03 -5.07
CA VAL A 396 -6.86 -14.13 -5.74
C VAL A 396 -6.73 -12.73 -5.16
N MET A 397 -6.39 -11.78 -6.02
CA MET A 397 -6.14 -10.39 -5.69
C MET A 397 -7.24 -9.47 -6.22
N PRO A 398 -8.05 -8.84 -5.36
CA PRO A 398 -8.86 -7.68 -5.75
C PRO A 398 -8.00 -6.41 -5.85
N LYS A 399 -8.52 -5.34 -6.48
CA LYS A 399 -7.85 -4.03 -6.47
C LYS A 399 -7.79 -3.42 -5.07
N ALA A 400 -8.92 -3.46 -4.38
CA ALA A 400 -9.08 -3.03 -2.99
C ALA A 400 -10.01 -4.00 -2.26
N LYS A 401 -9.48 -4.80 -1.33
CA LYS A 401 -10.25 -5.89 -0.69
C LYS A 401 -11.43 -5.44 0.18
N GLY A 402 -11.42 -4.17 0.61
CA GLY A 402 -12.50 -3.57 1.40
C GLY A 402 -13.67 -3.03 0.57
N ASP A 403 -13.54 -2.94 -0.76
CA ASP A 403 -14.61 -2.47 -1.63
C ASP A 403 -15.77 -3.49 -1.62
N PRO A 404 -17.02 -3.06 -1.36
CA PRO A 404 -18.21 -3.91 -1.45
C PRO A 404 -18.29 -4.75 -2.74
N TYR A 405 -17.86 -4.21 -3.88
CA TYR A 405 -17.82 -4.92 -5.16
C TYR A 405 -16.95 -6.18 -5.08
N PHE A 406 -15.73 -6.03 -4.56
CA PHE A 406 -14.80 -7.14 -4.40
C PHE A 406 -15.19 -8.07 -3.25
N VAL A 407 -15.85 -7.56 -2.20
CA VAL A 407 -16.44 -8.40 -1.14
C VAL A 407 -17.52 -9.32 -1.72
N SER A 408 -18.35 -8.84 -2.65
CA SER A 408 -19.30 -9.70 -3.36
C SER A 408 -18.59 -10.74 -4.23
N CYS A 409 -17.56 -10.34 -4.99
CA CYS A 409 -16.74 -11.28 -5.77
C CYS A 409 -16.11 -12.39 -4.90
N ARG A 410 -15.66 -12.03 -3.69
CA ARG A 410 -15.08 -12.99 -2.73
C ARG A 410 -16.05 -14.12 -2.40
N ALA A 411 -17.33 -13.81 -2.19
CA ALA A 411 -18.32 -14.83 -1.85
C ALA A 411 -18.43 -15.91 -2.94
N GLY A 412 -18.39 -15.52 -4.21
CA GLY A 412 -18.38 -16.46 -5.33
C GLY A 412 -17.04 -17.17 -5.51
N ALA A 413 -15.91 -16.49 -5.26
CA ALA A 413 -14.59 -17.10 -5.26
C ALA A 413 -14.47 -18.22 -4.20
N GLU A 414 -14.97 -17.98 -2.98
CA GLU A 414 -15.01 -18.96 -1.90
C GLU A 414 -15.96 -20.12 -2.20
N GLU A 415 -17.07 -19.87 -2.90
CA GLU A 415 -17.97 -20.90 -3.41
C GLU A 415 -17.26 -21.84 -4.39
N ALA A 416 -16.63 -21.28 -5.44
CA ALA A 416 -15.84 -22.05 -6.41
C ALA A 416 -14.68 -22.81 -5.75
N ALA A 417 -14.03 -22.21 -4.75
CA ALA A 417 -12.91 -22.83 -4.06
C ALA A 417 -13.32 -24.09 -3.29
N ARG A 418 -14.50 -24.06 -2.64
CA ARG A 418 -15.08 -25.23 -1.98
C ARG A 418 -15.47 -26.32 -2.97
N GLU A 419 -16.08 -25.96 -4.10
CA GLU A 419 -16.49 -26.92 -5.13
C GLU A 419 -15.30 -27.63 -5.78
N LEU A 420 -14.22 -26.89 -6.04
CA LEU A 420 -13.04 -27.40 -6.72
C LEU A 420 -12.01 -28.06 -5.80
N ASP A 421 -12.26 -28.04 -4.50
CA ASP A 421 -11.32 -28.45 -3.45
C ASP A 421 -9.94 -27.81 -3.62
N VAL A 422 -9.89 -26.47 -3.63
CA VAL A 422 -8.64 -25.68 -3.74
C VAL A 422 -8.45 -24.83 -2.49
N ASP A 423 -7.19 -24.54 -2.15
CA ASP A 423 -6.83 -23.62 -1.08
C ASP A 423 -6.83 -22.20 -1.64
N LEU A 424 -7.84 -21.40 -1.26
CA LEU A 424 -8.00 -20.03 -1.72
C LEU A 424 -7.24 -19.06 -0.81
N VAL A 425 -6.36 -18.26 -1.39
CA VAL A 425 -5.71 -17.13 -0.72
C VAL A 425 -6.33 -15.85 -1.26
N TRP A 426 -7.34 -15.33 -0.56
CA TRP A 426 -7.93 -14.03 -0.89
C TRP A 426 -7.21 -12.90 -0.15
N ASP A 427 -6.33 -12.17 -0.84
CA ASP A 427 -5.64 -11.02 -0.25
C ASP A 427 -5.29 -9.98 -1.30
N GLY A 428 -5.19 -8.72 -0.88
CA GLY A 428 -5.04 -7.57 -1.76
C GLY A 428 -4.82 -6.28 -0.96
N PRO A 429 -4.48 -5.17 -1.63
CA PRO A 429 -4.40 -3.86 -0.99
C PRO A 429 -5.73 -3.46 -0.33
N THR A 430 -5.67 -2.61 0.70
CA THR A 430 -6.87 -2.01 1.34
C THR A 430 -7.40 -0.79 0.58
N SER A 431 -6.58 -0.21 -0.28
CA SER A 431 -6.85 0.97 -1.13
C SER A 431 -6.17 0.76 -2.49
N LEU A 432 -6.38 1.67 -3.45
CA LEU A 432 -5.80 1.56 -4.79
C LEU A 432 -4.26 1.74 -4.81
N ASP A 433 -3.54 0.66 -4.55
CA ASP A 433 -2.08 0.65 -4.42
C ASP A 433 -1.45 -0.43 -5.30
N ALA A 434 -0.99 -0.01 -6.47
CA ALA A 434 -0.30 -0.89 -7.41
C ALA A 434 1.09 -1.35 -6.89
N ALA A 435 1.72 -0.60 -5.98
CA ALA A 435 2.96 -1.02 -5.33
C ALA A 435 2.70 -2.25 -4.46
N LYS A 436 1.63 -2.18 -3.68
CA LYS A 436 1.24 -3.26 -2.79
C LYS A 436 0.79 -4.50 -3.57
N GLN A 437 0.15 -4.33 -4.73
CA GLN A 437 -0.13 -5.46 -5.62
C GLN A 437 1.17 -6.17 -6.05
N ASN A 438 2.21 -5.42 -6.45
CA ASN A 438 3.50 -6.01 -6.82
C ASN A 438 4.14 -6.77 -5.65
N GLU A 439 4.13 -6.20 -4.45
CA GLU A 439 4.65 -6.86 -3.24
C GLU A 439 3.95 -8.20 -2.96
N LEU A 440 2.62 -8.22 -3.06
CA LEU A 440 1.82 -9.42 -2.85
C LEU A 440 2.12 -10.51 -3.88
N VAL A 441 2.26 -10.16 -5.16
CA VAL A 441 2.63 -11.12 -6.22
C VAL A 441 4.01 -11.72 -5.92
N GLU A 442 5.01 -10.92 -5.54
CA GLU A 442 6.34 -11.43 -5.18
C GLU A 442 6.31 -12.38 -3.97
N ASN A 443 5.49 -12.05 -2.96
CA ASN A 443 5.26 -12.94 -1.83
C ASN A 443 4.63 -14.27 -2.28
N TRP A 444 3.69 -14.24 -3.23
CA TRP A 444 3.06 -15.46 -3.76
C TRP A 444 3.98 -16.28 -4.69
N ILE A 445 4.86 -15.62 -5.44
CA ILE A 445 5.95 -16.27 -6.19
C ILE A 445 6.86 -17.01 -5.21
N THR A 446 7.26 -16.34 -4.13
CA THR A 446 8.10 -16.92 -3.08
C THR A 446 7.40 -18.09 -2.38
N ARG A 447 6.10 -17.94 -2.10
CA ARG A 447 5.25 -19.00 -1.54
C ARG A 447 5.11 -20.21 -2.46
N LYS A 448 5.31 -20.02 -3.78
CA LYS A 448 5.05 -21.02 -4.83
C LYS A 448 3.58 -21.44 -4.87
N VAL A 449 2.68 -20.45 -4.95
CA VAL A 449 1.28 -20.74 -5.28
C VAL A 449 1.18 -21.34 -6.69
N ASP A 450 0.15 -22.13 -6.97
CA ASP A 450 0.01 -22.78 -8.27
C ASP A 450 -0.59 -21.84 -9.33
N ALA A 451 -1.48 -20.94 -8.90
CA ALA A 451 -2.08 -19.92 -9.75
C ALA A 451 -2.29 -18.59 -9.03
N ILE A 452 -2.20 -17.50 -9.79
CA ILE A 452 -2.52 -16.13 -9.38
C ILE A 452 -3.67 -15.62 -10.25
N ALA A 453 -4.74 -15.16 -9.62
CA ALA A 453 -5.85 -14.46 -10.25
C ALA A 453 -5.86 -13.00 -9.80
N VAL A 454 -5.53 -12.04 -10.67
CA VAL A 454 -5.37 -10.63 -10.26
C VAL A 454 -6.31 -9.66 -10.98
N ALA A 455 -6.99 -8.82 -10.20
CA ALA A 455 -7.68 -7.63 -10.68
C ALA A 455 -6.70 -6.45 -10.71
N VAL A 456 -6.30 -6.08 -11.93
CA VAL A 456 -5.15 -5.20 -12.15
C VAL A 456 -5.50 -3.74 -11.92
N GLU A 457 -4.77 -3.07 -11.01
CA GLU A 457 -4.90 -1.63 -10.83
C GLU A 457 -4.15 -0.87 -11.95
N ASN A 458 -2.88 -1.23 -12.19
CA ASN A 458 -2.06 -0.61 -13.23
C ASN A 458 -1.52 -1.66 -14.21
N ARG A 459 -1.98 -1.59 -15.48
CA ARG A 459 -1.66 -2.55 -16.54
C ARG A 459 -0.15 -2.73 -16.71
N GLY A 460 0.60 -1.63 -16.92
CA GLY A 460 2.05 -1.69 -17.15
C GLY A 460 2.83 -2.08 -15.90
N GLY A 461 2.46 -1.53 -14.74
CA GLY A 461 3.19 -1.65 -13.47
C GLY A 461 3.19 -3.04 -12.87
N ILE A 462 2.13 -3.82 -13.06
CA ILE A 462 2.04 -5.21 -12.54
C ILE A 462 2.56 -6.25 -13.53
N SER A 463 2.59 -5.92 -14.83
CA SER A 463 2.89 -6.90 -15.88
C SER A 463 4.31 -7.47 -15.78
N SER A 464 5.27 -6.71 -15.27
CA SER A 464 6.65 -7.21 -15.05
C SER A 464 6.68 -8.36 -14.03
N VAL A 465 6.04 -8.19 -12.87
CA VAL A 465 6.03 -9.21 -11.81
C VAL A 465 5.17 -10.42 -12.20
N LEU A 466 4.10 -10.24 -12.97
CA LEU A 466 3.31 -11.36 -13.48
C LEU A 466 4.07 -12.21 -14.50
N ARG A 467 4.85 -11.60 -15.40
CA ARG A 467 5.76 -12.36 -16.28
C ARG A 467 6.74 -13.19 -15.46
N LYS A 468 7.32 -12.59 -14.42
CA LYS A 468 8.21 -13.29 -13.48
C LYS A 468 7.50 -14.47 -12.79
N ALA A 469 6.24 -14.34 -12.40
CA ALA A 469 5.45 -15.46 -11.86
C ALA A 469 5.32 -16.60 -12.88
N ARG A 470 5.02 -16.27 -14.14
CA ARG A 470 4.92 -17.25 -15.24
C ARG A 470 6.25 -17.96 -15.52
N GLU A 471 7.37 -17.23 -15.52
CA GLU A 471 8.72 -17.79 -15.65
C GLU A 471 9.04 -18.79 -14.52
N ARG A 472 8.42 -18.62 -13.34
CA ARG A 472 8.51 -19.55 -12.20
C ARG A 472 7.51 -20.70 -12.26
N GLY A 473 6.75 -20.83 -13.35
CA GLY A 473 5.79 -21.90 -13.58
C GLY A 473 4.41 -21.67 -12.96
N ILE A 474 4.16 -20.49 -12.39
CA ILE A 474 2.87 -20.12 -11.78
C ILE A 474 1.92 -19.69 -12.89
N ARG A 475 0.70 -20.25 -12.91
CA ARG A 475 -0.33 -19.83 -13.87
C ARG A 475 -0.89 -18.47 -13.50
N VAL A 476 -1.08 -17.61 -14.48
CA VAL A 476 -1.57 -16.24 -14.24
C VAL A 476 -2.87 -16.04 -15.00
N VAL A 477 -3.92 -15.73 -14.27
CA VAL A 477 -5.21 -15.26 -14.80
C VAL A 477 -5.41 -13.83 -14.31
N THR A 478 -5.91 -12.96 -15.18
CA THR A 478 -6.41 -11.65 -14.74
C THR A 478 -7.93 -11.71 -14.68
N TRP A 479 -8.55 -10.85 -13.88
CA TRP A 479 -10.02 -10.78 -13.79
C TRP A 479 -10.45 -9.36 -13.45
N ASP A 480 -11.65 -8.92 -13.85
CA ASP A 480 -12.16 -7.54 -13.69
C ASP A 480 -11.40 -6.44 -14.46
N ALA A 481 -10.08 -6.41 -14.34
CA ALA A 481 -9.17 -5.50 -15.03
C ALA A 481 -7.88 -6.26 -15.42
N ASP A 482 -7.39 -5.96 -16.62
CA ASP A 482 -6.38 -6.79 -17.29
C ASP A 482 -4.95 -6.23 -17.22
N ALA A 483 -3.97 -7.13 -17.30
CA ALA A 483 -2.55 -6.85 -17.47
C ALA A 483 -2.20 -6.76 -18.97
N GLU A 484 -0.91 -6.61 -19.30
CA GLU A 484 -0.48 -6.83 -20.69
C GLU A 484 -0.76 -8.30 -21.10
N PRO A 485 -1.24 -8.56 -22.33
CA PRO A 485 -1.63 -9.92 -22.73
C PRO A 485 -0.52 -10.97 -22.61
N ASP A 486 0.75 -10.57 -22.74
CA ASP A 486 1.90 -11.47 -22.59
C ASP A 486 2.28 -11.74 -21.12
N ALA A 487 1.70 -11.01 -20.17
CA ALA A 487 1.94 -11.18 -18.73
C ALA A 487 0.99 -12.20 -18.07
N ARG A 488 0.02 -12.74 -18.80
CA ARG A 488 -1.02 -13.66 -18.29
C ARG A 488 -1.41 -14.73 -19.29
N ASP A 489 -2.11 -15.77 -18.83
CA ASP A 489 -2.61 -16.87 -19.64
C ASP A 489 -4.03 -16.56 -20.17
N PHE A 490 -4.95 -16.16 -19.28
CA PHE A 490 -6.34 -15.80 -19.62
C PHE A 490 -6.83 -14.58 -18.83
N PHE A 491 -7.83 -13.86 -19.36
CA PHE A 491 -8.51 -12.77 -18.69
C PHE A 491 -9.98 -13.12 -18.51
N VAL A 492 -10.44 -13.21 -17.26
CA VAL A 492 -11.84 -13.38 -16.92
C VAL A 492 -12.51 -12.00 -16.95
N ASN A 493 -13.22 -11.76 -18.04
CA ASN A 493 -13.86 -10.51 -18.35
C ASN A 493 -15.35 -10.58 -18.00
N GLN A 494 -15.85 -9.58 -17.29
CA GLN A 494 -17.26 -9.45 -16.91
C GLN A 494 -18.20 -9.33 -18.13
N ALA A 495 -17.75 -8.59 -19.14
CA ALA A 495 -18.45 -8.22 -20.36
C ALA A 495 -17.46 -7.49 -21.26
N THR A 496 -17.68 -7.50 -22.57
CA THR A 496 -16.79 -6.75 -23.49
C THR A 496 -16.80 -5.26 -23.15
N ALA A 497 -15.64 -4.61 -23.25
CA ALA A 497 -15.51 -3.17 -23.00
C ALA A 497 -16.46 -2.35 -23.90
N GLU A 498 -16.62 -2.78 -25.15
CA GLU A 498 -17.60 -2.23 -26.08
C GLU A 498 -19.05 -2.43 -25.60
N GLY A 499 -19.39 -3.62 -25.08
CA GLY A 499 -20.73 -3.90 -24.54
C GLY A 499 -21.07 -3.01 -23.35
N ILE A 500 -20.13 -2.83 -22.41
CA ILE A 500 -20.29 -1.95 -21.24
C ILE A 500 -20.47 -0.49 -21.69
N ALA A 501 -19.59 -0.01 -22.57
CA ALA A 501 -19.66 1.34 -23.10
C ALA A 501 -20.96 1.60 -23.87
N ASN A 502 -21.41 0.64 -24.68
CA ASN A 502 -22.67 0.73 -25.40
C ASN A 502 -23.86 0.81 -24.44
N ALA A 503 -23.92 -0.06 -23.43
CA ALA A 503 -24.99 -0.03 -22.43
C ALA A 503 -25.07 1.32 -21.70
N LEU A 504 -23.92 1.87 -21.26
CA LEU A 504 -23.86 3.17 -20.59
C LEU A 504 -24.26 4.33 -21.53
N THR A 505 -23.73 4.35 -22.74
CA THR A 505 -23.94 5.46 -23.69
C THR A 505 -25.35 5.47 -24.27
N ASP A 506 -25.87 4.28 -24.62
CA ASP A 506 -27.22 4.14 -25.16
C ASP A 506 -28.26 4.48 -24.08
N GLU A 507 -28.01 4.09 -22.82
CA GLU A 507 -28.88 4.45 -21.69
C GLU A 507 -28.82 5.96 -21.37
N ALA A 508 -27.63 6.58 -21.42
CA ALA A 508 -27.50 8.02 -21.28
C ALA A 508 -28.29 8.76 -22.37
N SER A 509 -28.21 8.29 -23.62
CA SER A 509 -28.96 8.84 -24.75
C SER A 509 -30.47 8.70 -24.56
N ARG A 510 -30.94 7.53 -24.11
CA ARG A 510 -32.36 7.29 -23.81
C ARG A 510 -32.89 8.25 -22.76
N LEU A 511 -32.13 8.49 -21.69
CA LEU A 511 -32.54 9.38 -20.59
C LEU A 511 -32.49 10.87 -20.98
N LEU A 512 -31.57 11.25 -21.86
CA LEU A 512 -31.43 12.63 -22.34
C LEU A 512 -32.27 12.93 -23.60
N GLY A 513 -32.99 11.94 -24.16
CA GLY A 513 -33.76 12.12 -25.38
C GLY A 513 -32.88 12.35 -26.63
N GLY A 514 -31.66 11.81 -26.64
CA GLY A 514 -30.73 11.88 -27.78
C GLY A 514 -29.85 13.13 -27.84
N THR A 515 -30.07 14.14 -26.98
CA THR A 515 -29.26 15.36 -26.95
C THR A 515 -29.02 15.84 -25.52
N GLY A 516 -27.83 16.35 -25.21
CA GLY A 516 -27.55 16.90 -23.89
C GLY A 516 -26.10 16.75 -23.44
N GLU A 517 -25.78 17.34 -22.30
CA GLU A 517 -24.43 17.30 -21.74
C GLU A 517 -24.38 16.40 -20.50
N PHE A 518 -23.34 15.55 -20.43
CA PHE A 518 -23.11 14.65 -19.32
C PHE A 518 -21.66 14.72 -18.84
N ALA A 519 -21.40 14.30 -17.60
CA ALA A 519 -20.06 14.19 -17.05
C ALA A 519 -19.81 12.78 -16.54
N ILE A 520 -18.54 12.35 -16.55
CA ILE A 520 -18.13 11.04 -16.03
C ILE A 520 -17.44 11.20 -14.68
N ILE A 521 -17.85 10.40 -13.69
CA ILE A 521 -17.05 10.13 -12.49
C ILE A 521 -16.43 8.75 -12.65
N THR A 522 -15.11 8.66 -12.70
CA THR A 522 -14.37 7.39 -12.80
C THR A 522 -13.76 7.03 -11.44
N GLY A 523 -13.24 5.82 -11.26
CA GLY A 523 -12.39 5.45 -10.13
C GLY A 523 -11.02 6.16 -10.18
N ALA A 524 -9.93 5.41 -10.10
CA ALA A 524 -8.60 5.97 -10.38
C ALA A 524 -8.40 6.20 -11.88
N LEU A 525 -7.69 7.27 -12.24
CA LEU A 525 -7.38 7.56 -13.66
C LEU A 525 -6.33 6.59 -14.25
N SER A 526 -5.66 5.79 -13.42
CA SER A 526 -4.85 4.66 -13.89
C SER A 526 -5.65 3.39 -14.17
N ALA A 527 -6.91 3.29 -13.75
CA ALA A 527 -7.66 2.05 -13.79
C ALA A 527 -7.80 1.53 -15.23
N ALA A 528 -7.16 0.38 -15.50
CA ALA A 528 -7.02 -0.16 -16.85
C ALA A 528 -8.37 -0.40 -17.56
N ASN A 529 -9.34 -0.98 -16.85
CA ASN A 529 -10.66 -1.28 -17.39
C ASN A 529 -11.49 -0.02 -17.65
N GLN A 530 -11.51 0.93 -16.73
CA GLN A 530 -12.28 2.18 -16.86
C GLN A 530 -11.76 3.04 -18.01
N ASN A 531 -10.44 3.11 -18.20
CA ASN A 531 -9.83 3.80 -19.34
C ASN A 531 -10.24 3.16 -20.69
N GLU A 532 -10.30 1.83 -20.73
CA GLU A 532 -10.78 1.10 -21.92
C GLU A 532 -12.26 1.41 -22.20
N TRP A 533 -13.12 1.39 -21.18
CA TRP A 533 -14.54 1.73 -21.31
C TRP A 533 -14.74 3.17 -21.79
N ILE A 534 -14.00 4.14 -21.24
CA ILE A 534 -14.06 5.55 -21.68
C ILE A 534 -13.69 5.68 -23.17
N GLY A 535 -12.70 4.92 -23.64
CA GLY A 535 -12.33 4.86 -25.06
C GLY A 535 -13.52 4.43 -25.94
N PHE A 536 -14.20 3.35 -25.58
CA PHE A 536 -15.38 2.88 -26.30
C PHE A 536 -16.62 3.78 -26.13
N ILE A 537 -16.78 4.46 -24.98
CA ILE A 537 -17.83 5.47 -24.79
C ILE A 537 -17.64 6.61 -25.81
N ARG A 538 -16.42 7.12 -25.95
CA ARG A 538 -16.09 8.16 -26.94
C ARG A 538 -16.37 7.70 -28.37
N LYS A 539 -16.01 6.45 -28.69
CA LYS A 539 -16.32 5.85 -30.00
C LYS A 539 -17.83 5.78 -30.24
N ARG A 540 -18.59 5.21 -29.30
CA ARG A 540 -20.05 5.05 -29.39
C ARG A 540 -20.79 6.39 -29.52
N LEU A 541 -20.34 7.42 -28.80
CA LEU A 541 -20.86 8.78 -28.93
C LEU A 541 -20.73 9.29 -30.36
N SER A 542 -19.54 9.16 -30.97
CA SER A 542 -19.29 9.65 -32.33
C SER A 542 -20.10 8.91 -33.40
N GLU A 543 -20.35 7.61 -33.21
CA GLU A 543 -21.01 6.76 -34.21
C GLU A 543 -22.54 6.81 -34.13
N LYS A 544 -23.12 6.88 -32.93
CA LYS A 544 -24.57 6.72 -32.73
C LYS A 544 -25.26 7.86 -31.98
N HIS A 545 -24.53 8.65 -31.20
CA HIS A 545 -25.12 9.68 -30.32
C HIS A 545 -24.40 11.03 -30.44
N PRO A 546 -24.28 11.61 -31.65
CA PRO A 546 -23.56 12.87 -31.85
C PRO A 546 -24.19 14.08 -31.14
N GLY A 547 -25.45 13.97 -30.73
CA GLY A 547 -26.15 14.99 -29.94
C GLY A 547 -25.76 15.02 -28.46
N LEU A 548 -25.05 13.99 -27.96
CA LEU A 548 -24.54 13.96 -26.60
C LEU A 548 -23.13 14.55 -26.52
N LYS A 549 -22.89 15.36 -25.49
CA LYS A 549 -21.61 16.01 -25.22
C LYS A 549 -21.06 15.58 -23.86
N LEU A 550 -19.84 15.06 -23.84
CA LEU A 550 -19.10 14.81 -22.61
C LEU A 550 -18.44 16.12 -22.14
N ALA A 551 -18.91 16.67 -21.03
CA ALA A 551 -18.36 17.90 -20.44
C ALA A 551 -16.95 17.70 -19.91
N THR A 552 -16.76 16.69 -19.06
CA THR A 552 -15.50 16.40 -18.38
C THR A 552 -15.52 15.03 -17.71
N ILE A 553 -14.35 14.58 -17.25
CA ILE A 553 -14.13 13.36 -16.49
C ILE A 553 -13.45 13.75 -15.17
N ARG A 554 -13.96 13.25 -14.03
CA ARG A 554 -13.34 13.45 -12.71
C ARG A 554 -13.07 12.12 -12.00
N PRO A 555 -11.92 11.97 -11.30
CA PRO A 555 -11.61 10.77 -10.54
C PRO A 555 -12.27 10.77 -9.16
N SER A 556 -12.79 9.64 -8.75
CA SER A 556 -13.18 9.36 -7.38
C SER A 556 -12.13 8.55 -6.63
N ASP A 557 -11.15 7.96 -7.31
CA ASP A 557 -10.17 7.02 -6.75
C ASP A 557 -10.80 5.86 -5.97
N ASP A 558 -11.94 5.38 -6.49
CA ASP A 558 -12.81 4.39 -5.84
C ASP A 558 -13.19 4.77 -4.38
N ASP A 559 -13.29 6.08 -4.10
CA ASP A 559 -13.79 6.64 -2.84
C ASP A 559 -15.15 7.34 -3.05
N ARG A 560 -16.11 6.99 -2.20
CA ARG A 560 -17.49 7.51 -2.29
C ARG A 560 -17.58 9.00 -1.94
N ASP A 561 -16.84 9.45 -0.94
CA ASP A 561 -16.93 10.81 -0.43
C ASP A 561 -16.20 11.79 -1.37
N LYS A 562 -15.13 11.32 -2.02
CA LYS A 562 -14.50 12.01 -3.14
C LYS A 562 -15.43 12.10 -4.34
N ALA A 563 -16.10 11.02 -4.74
CA ALA A 563 -17.11 11.05 -5.81
C ALA A 563 -18.22 12.08 -5.52
N PHE A 564 -18.65 12.16 -4.26
CA PHE A 564 -19.62 13.15 -3.80
C PHE A 564 -19.09 14.58 -3.98
N THR A 565 -17.87 14.87 -3.52
CA THR A 565 -17.26 16.22 -3.61
C THR A 565 -17.00 16.65 -5.06
N GLU A 566 -16.49 15.73 -5.89
CA GLU A 566 -16.30 15.99 -7.33
C GLU A 566 -17.64 16.24 -8.03
N THR A 567 -18.68 15.46 -7.71
CA THR A 567 -20.02 15.67 -8.26
C THR A 567 -20.60 17.02 -7.84
N GLN A 568 -20.47 17.43 -6.58
CA GLN A 568 -20.89 18.76 -6.13
C GLN A 568 -20.16 19.88 -6.90
N THR A 569 -18.86 19.71 -7.15
CA THR A 569 -18.06 20.66 -7.92
C THR A 569 -18.56 20.72 -9.37
N LEU A 570 -18.82 19.58 -10.00
CA LEU A 570 -19.34 19.50 -11.36
C LEU A 570 -20.71 20.15 -11.50
N LEU A 571 -21.62 19.93 -10.56
CA LEU A 571 -22.95 20.54 -10.59
C LEU A 571 -22.91 22.08 -10.52
N LYS A 572 -21.87 22.65 -9.89
CA LYS A 572 -21.63 24.10 -9.79
C LYS A 572 -20.95 24.66 -11.04
N VAL A 573 -19.90 23.99 -11.52
CA VAL A 573 -19.06 24.45 -12.63
C VAL A 573 -19.73 24.21 -13.99
N PHE A 574 -20.51 23.13 -14.12
CA PHE A 574 -21.17 22.71 -15.35
C PHE A 574 -22.69 22.61 -15.14
N PRO A 575 -23.41 23.74 -14.98
CA PRO A 575 -24.86 23.74 -14.72
C PRO A 575 -25.69 23.12 -15.87
N SER A 576 -25.13 23.07 -17.08
CA SER A 576 -25.71 22.43 -18.27
C SER A 576 -25.69 20.91 -18.24
N VAL A 577 -24.87 20.28 -17.39
CA VAL A 577 -24.84 18.82 -17.23
C VAL A 577 -26.18 18.35 -16.67
N LYS A 578 -26.81 17.40 -17.38
CA LYS A 578 -28.10 16.77 -17.04
C LYS A 578 -27.98 15.29 -16.68
N LEU A 579 -26.78 14.71 -16.81
CA LEU A 579 -26.51 13.33 -16.44
C LEU A 579 -25.11 13.15 -15.86
N MET A 580 -25.02 12.43 -14.75
CA MET A 580 -23.77 11.94 -14.18
C MET A 580 -23.63 10.46 -14.50
N MET A 581 -22.55 10.11 -15.21
CA MET A 581 -22.20 8.73 -15.54
C MET A 581 -21.05 8.29 -14.62
N ALA A 582 -21.37 7.59 -13.53
CA ALA A 582 -20.37 7.14 -12.57
C ALA A 582 -19.91 5.71 -12.89
N ILE A 583 -18.68 5.52 -13.38
CA ILE A 583 -18.17 4.24 -13.90
C ILE A 583 -17.29 3.47 -12.90
N SER A 584 -17.50 3.70 -11.59
CA SER A 584 -16.95 2.89 -10.51
C SER A 584 -18.00 2.65 -9.42
N ALA A 585 -17.91 1.49 -8.75
CA ALA A 585 -18.91 1.03 -7.81
C ALA A 585 -19.21 2.04 -6.68
N PRO A 586 -18.23 2.60 -5.97
CA PRO A 586 -18.49 3.61 -4.93
C PRO A 586 -18.88 4.99 -5.50
N ALA A 587 -18.57 5.28 -6.77
CA ALA A 587 -18.90 6.58 -7.35
C ALA A 587 -20.39 6.79 -7.62
N VAL A 588 -21.14 5.74 -7.95
CA VAL A 588 -22.60 5.86 -8.21
C VAL A 588 -23.36 6.39 -6.97
N PRO A 589 -23.26 5.78 -5.78
CA PRO A 589 -23.94 6.31 -4.60
C PRO A 589 -23.38 7.69 -4.17
N GLY A 590 -22.07 7.95 -4.35
CA GLY A 590 -21.49 9.27 -4.07
C GLY A 590 -22.06 10.37 -4.97
N ALA A 591 -22.17 10.12 -6.27
CA ALA A 591 -22.76 11.03 -7.24
C ALA A 591 -24.27 11.20 -7.00
N ALA A 592 -24.99 10.12 -6.70
CA ALA A 592 -26.41 10.13 -6.36
C ALA A 592 -26.70 11.00 -5.12
N GLU A 593 -25.90 10.83 -4.07
CA GLU A 593 -26.01 11.62 -2.85
C GLU A 593 -25.74 13.11 -3.11
N ALA A 594 -24.74 13.43 -3.93
CA ALA A 594 -24.40 14.80 -4.28
C ALA A 594 -25.51 15.49 -5.08
N VAL A 595 -26.09 14.80 -6.08
CA VAL A 595 -27.23 15.30 -6.86
C VAL A 595 -28.46 15.51 -5.97
N ARG A 596 -28.75 14.55 -5.08
CA ARG A 596 -29.85 14.62 -4.11
C ARG A 596 -29.70 15.83 -3.20
N GLN A 597 -28.53 16.03 -2.58
CA GLN A 597 -28.27 17.16 -1.69
C GLN A 597 -28.26 18.51 -2.41
N ALA A 598 -27.84 18.55 -3.68
CA ALA A 598 -27.94 19.75 -4.49
C ALA A 598 -29.37 20.11 -4.89
N GLY A 599 -30.36 19.22 -4.66
CA GLY A 599 -31.76 19.43 -5.04
C GLY A 599 -31.99 19.46 -6.56
N ARG A 600 -31.02 19.00 -7.36
CA ARG A 600 -31.05 19.02 -8.83
C ARG A 600 -31.86 17.86 -9.40
N LYS A 601 -33.19 17.97 -9.36
CA LYS A 601 -34.11 16.94 -9.90
C LYS A 601 -34.05 16.76 -11.42
N ASP A 602 -33.39 17.69 -12.12
CA ASP A 602 -33.15 17.67 -13.56
C ASP A 602 -31.86 16.91 -13.94
N VAL A 603 -31.10 16.41 -12.95
CA VAL A 603 -29.88 15.63 -13.19
C VAL A 603 -30.13 14.16 -12.86
N SER A 604 -29.93 13.32 -13.86
CA SER A 604 -29.98 11.87 -13.74
C SER A 604 -28.62 11.28 -13.35
N VAL A 605 -28.60 10.18 -12.62
CA VAL A 605 -27.39 9.41 -12.32
C VAL A 605 -27.54 8.00 -12.89
N ILE A 606 -26.55 7.59 -13.68
CA ILE A 606 -26.38 6.21 -14.11
C ILE A 606 -24.95 5.77 -13.82
N GLY A 607 -24.69 4.47 -13.86
CA GLY A 607 -23.31 4.03 -13.69
C GLY A 607 -23.12 2.57 -13.36
N LEU A 608 -21.86 2.23 -13.07
CA LEU A 608 -21.43 0.88 -12.74
C LEU A 608 -21.34 0.71 -11.23
N SER A 609 -22.28 0.00 -10.61
CA SER A 609 -22.27 -0.25 -9.16
C SER A 609 -23.15 -1.42 -8.75
N LEU A 610 -23.06 -1.82 -7.47
CA LEU A 610 -23.84 -2.93 -6.93
C LEU A 610 -25.32 -2.56 -6.78
N PRO A 611 -26.26 -3.44 -7.15
CA PRO A 611 -27.68 -3.25 -6.88
C PRO A 611 -27.97 -2.90 -5.42
N ASN A 612 -27.36 -3.61 -4.46
CA ASN A 612 -27.67 -3.44 -3.04
C ASN A 612 -27.41 -2.03 -2.50
N ILE A 613 -26.28 -1.42 -2.87
CA ILE A 613 -25.93 -0.08 -2.38
C ILE A 613 -26.68 1.04 -3.11
N ASN A 614 -27.32 0.74 -4.24
CA ASN A 614 -28.06 1.70 -5.06
C ASN A 614 -29.58 1.60 -4.93
N LYS A 615 -30.13 0.53 -4.32
CA LYS A 615 -31.58 0.38 -4.07
C LYS A 615 -32.23 1.66 -3.53
N PRO A 616 -31.71 2.32 -2.47
CA PRO A 616 -32.34 3.54 -1.96
C PRO A 616 -32.41 4.66 -3.00
N TYR A 617 -31.32 4.85 -3.76
CA TYR A 617 -31.21 5.91 -4.77
C TYR A 617 -32.04 5.64 -6.03
N VAL A 618 -32.22 4.37 -6.39
CA VAL A 618 -33.08 3.95 -7.49
C VAL A 618 -34.56 4.09 -7.11
N HIS A 619 -34.92 3.75 -5.88
CA HIS A 619 -36.29 3.92 -5.39
C HIS A 619 -36.70 5.39 -5.26
N ASP A 620 -35.77 6.24 -4.80
CA ASP A 620 -35.89 7.71 -4.74
C ASP A 620 -35.90 8.36 -6.13
N GLY A 621 -35.39 7.66 -7.15
CA GLY A 621 -35.42 8.07 -8.55
C GLY A 621 -34.29 9.00 -8.97
N VAL A 622 -33.29 9.25 -8.12
CA VAL A 622 -32.07 9.99 -8.47
C VAL A 622 -31.13 9.15 -9.34
N VAL A 623 -31.05 7.84 -9.09
CA VAL A 623 -30.36 6.87 -9.97
C VAL A 623 -31.40 6.19 -10.84
N GLN A 624 -31.30 6.34 -12.16
CA GLN A 624 -32.30 5.79 -13.08
C GLN A 624 -31.98 4.34 -13.43
N THR A 625 -30.70 4.08 -13.72
CA THR A 625 -30.20 2.76 -14.13
C THR A 625 -28.80 2.55 -13.62
N VAL A 626 -28.59 1.42 -12.95
CA VAL A 626 -27.27 0.87 -12.67
C VAL A 626 -26.97 -0.18 -13.73
N VAL A 627 -25.78 -0.15 -14.32
CA VAL A 627 -25.30 -1.14 -15.27
C VAL A 627 -24.25 -1.99 -14.55
N LEU A 628 -24.38 -3.31 -14.54
CA LEU A 628 -23.34 -4.16 -13.95
C LEU A 628 -23.41 -5.57 -14.53
N TRP A 629 -23.08 -6.56 -13.73
CA TRP A 629 -23.06 -7.99 -13.96
C TRP A 629 -23.17 -8.66 -12.59
N ASN A 630 -23.36 -9.97 -12.55
CA ASN A 630 -23.33 -10.68 -11.28
C ASN A 630 -21.88 -10.79 -10.78
N THR A 631 -21.56 -10.04 -9.73
CA THR A 631 -20.20 -9.97 -9.16
C THR A 631 -19.80 -11.26 -8.46
N ARG A 632 -20.75 -11.99 -7.86
CA ARG A 632 -20.49 -13.33 -7.31
C ARG A 632 -20.07 -14.28 -8.43
N ASP A 633 -20.75 -14.24 -9.57
CA ASP A 633 -20.43 -15.11 -10.71
C ASP A 633 -19.06 -14.77 -11.31
N LEU A 634 -18.68 -13.49 -11.33
CA LEU A 634 -17.35 -13.07 -11.76
C LEU A 634 -16.24 -13.66 -10.87
N GLY A 635 -16.38 -13.54 -9.55
CA GLY A 635 -15.41 -14.11 -8.60
C GLY A 635 -15.36 -15.65 -8.65
N TYR A 636 -16.52 -16.29 -8.81
CA TYR A 636 -16.64 -17.74 -9.03
C TYR A 636 -15.88 -18.17 -10.29
N LEU A 637 -16.13 -17.50 -11.41
CA LEU A 637 -15.49 -17.78 -12.70
C LEU A 637 -13.99 -17.53 -12.66
N ALA A 638 -13.51 -16.50 -11.94
CA ALA A 638 -12.09 -16.22 -11.77
C ALA A 638 -11.34 -17.38 -11.12
N VAL A 639 -11.88 -17.96 -10.05
CA VAL A 639 -11.30 -19.14 -9.37
C VAL A 639 -11.42 -20.38 -10.25
N TYR A 640 -12.56 -20.59 -10.91
CA TYR A 640 -12.78 -21.74 -11.77
C TYR A 640 -11.80 -21.77 -12.95
N ALA A 641 -11.66 -20.64 -13.65
CA ALA A 641 -10.70 -20.47 -14.74
C ALA A 641 -9.28 -20.73 -14.26
N SER A 642 -8.88 -20.13 -13.13
CA SER A 642 -7.55 -20.31 -12.54
C SER A 642 -7.24 -21.77 -12.22
N ALA A 643 -8.20 -22.50 -11.64
CA ALA A 643 -8.05 -23.92 -11.36
C ALA A 643 -7.92 -24.76 -12.63
N LEU A 644 -8.70 -24.45 -13.68
CA LEU A 644 -8.64 -25.16 -14.96
C LEU A 644 -7.32 -24.91 -15.67
N VAL A 645 -6.82 -23.68 -15.69
CA VAL A 645 -5.51 -23.35 -16.27
C VAL A 645 -4.38 -24.04 -15.50
N ALA A 646 -4.42 -24.02 -14.15
CA ALA A 646 -3.44 -24.70 -13.31
C ALA A 646 -3.42 -26.22 -13.47
N ARG A 647 -4.59 -26.82 -13.71
CA ARG A 647 -4.73 -28.25 -14.00
C ARG A 647 -4.48 -28.61 -15.47
N ASN A 648 -4.06 -27.66 -16.30
CA ASN A 648 -3.89 -27.80 -17.75
C ASN A 648 -5.16 -28.29 -18.49
N LYS A 649 -6.34 -27.95 -17.97
CA LYS A 649 -7.65 -28.26 -18.56
C LYS A 649 -8.22 -27.14 -19.44
N LEU A 650 -7.58 -25.98 -19.45
CA LEU A 650 -7.88 -24.87 -20.36
C LEU A 650 -6.59 -24.47 -21.09
N ALA A 651 -6.59 -24.59 -22.41
CA ALA A 651 -5.42 -24.33 -23.26
C ALA A 651 -5.65 -23.12 -24.17
N PRO A 652 -4.58 -22.42 -24.61
CA PRO A 652 -4.69 -21.33 -25.58
C PRO A 652 -5.48 -21.75 -26.83
N GLY A 653 -6.33 -20.86 -27.33
CA GLY A 653 -7.21 -21.14 -28.48
C GLY A 653 -8.52 -21.86 -28.13
N ALA A 654 -8.81 -22.11 -26.85
CA ALA A 654 -10.13 -22.57 -26.44
C ALA A 654 -11.20 -21.53 -26.80
N HIS A 655 -12.38 -22.00 -27.24
CA HIS A 655 -13.53 -21.15 -27.58
C HIS A 655 -14.66 -21.22 -26.54
N VAL A 656 -14.63 -22.21 -25.65
CA VAL A 656 -15.63 -22.43 -24.61
C VAL A 656 -14.93 -22.97 -23.37
N LEU A 657 -15.39 -22.53 -22.20
CA LEU A 657 -15.01 -23.02 -20.89
C LEU A 657 -16.26 -23.52 -20.17
N THR A 658 -16.19 -24.68 -19.51
CA THR A 658 -17.29 -25.16 -18.65
C THR A 658 -16.95 -24.88 -17.18
N ALA A 659 -17.76 -24.04 -16.52
CA ALA A 659 -17.55 -23.60 -15.13
C ALA A 659 -18.75 -23.95 -14.24
N GLY A 660 -18.74 -25.14 -13.63
CA GLY A 660 -19.71 -25.56 -12.61
C GLY A 660 -21.15 -25.09 -12.88
N ARG A 661 -21.72 -24.31 -11.95
CA ARG A 661 -23.11 -23.80 -12.07
C ARG A 661 -23.33 -22.78 -13.19
N LEU A 662 -22.28 -22.16 -13.72
CA LEU A 662 -22.36 -21.22 -14.84
C LEU A 662 -22.43 -21.93 -16.20
N GLY A 663 -22.20 -23.25 -16.26
CA GLY A 663 -22.28 -24.02 -17.49
C GLY A 663 -21.21 -23.60 -18.51
N GLN A 664 -21.59 -23.48 -19.79
CA GLN A 664 -20.68 -23.10 -20.87
C GLN A 664 -20.54 -21.58 -20.98
N ILE A 665 -19.30 -21.10 -20.92
CA ILE A 665 -18.90 -19.70 -21.01
C ILE A 665 -18.05 -19.50 -22.27
N GLU A 666 -18.31 -18.43 -23.01
CA GLU A 666 -17.57 -18.08 -24.23
C GLU A 666 -16.12 -17.72 -23.89
N VAL A 667 -15.19 -18.22 -24.70
CA VAL A 667 -13.79 -17.79 -24.70
C VAL A 667 -13.48 -17.19 -26.07
N ARG A 668 -13.12 -15.91 -26.09
CA ARG A 668 -12.72 -15.18 -27.29
C ARG A 668 -11.25 -14.81 -27.16
N ASP A 669 -10.43 -15.39 -28.03
CA ASP A 669 -8.98 -15.32 -27.96
C ASP A 669 -8.47 -15.85 -26.60
N SER A 670 -8.01 -14.96 -25.73
CA SER A 670 -7.58 -15.27 -24.37
C SER A 670 -8.51 -14.67 -23.30
N GLN A 671 -9.70 -14.20 -23.70
CA GLN A 671 -10.70 -13.62 -22.79
C GLN A 671 -11.84 -14.60 -22.55
N ILE A 672 -12.14 -14.88 -21.28
CA ILE A 672 -13.28 -15.68 -20.83
C ILE A 672 -14.38 -14.69 -20.45
N ILE A 673 -15.46 -14.63 -21.22
CA ILE A 673 -16.46 -13.56 -21.13
C ILE A 673 -17.67 -14.06 -20.35
N LEU A 674 -17.87 -13.54 -19.13
CA LEU A 674 -18.96 -13.94 -18.24
C LEU A 674 -20.34 -13.74 -18.89
N GLY A 675 -20.56 -12.60 -19.58
CA GLY A 675 -21.79 -12.37 -20.31
C GLY A 675 -21.96 -10.93 -20.79
N ALA A 676 -23.20 -10.56 -21.08
CA ALA A 676 -23.58 -9.19 -21.40
C ALA A 676 -23.83 -8.37 -20.12
N PRO A 677 -23.60 -7.03 -20.15
CA PRO A 677 -23.97 -6.17 -19.05
C PRO A 677 -25.48 -6.23 -18.75
N MET A 678 -25.84 -6.18 -17.48
CA MET A 678 -27.19 -6.17 -16.96
C MET A 678 -27.60 -4.75 -16.56
N LEU A 679 -28.85 -4.39 -16.86
CA LEU A 679 -29.42 -3.10 -16.45
C LEU A 679 -30.34 -3.32 -15.24
N PHE A 680 -30.04 -2.62 -14.16
CA PHE A 680 -30.81 -2.63 -12.91
C PHE A 680 -31.52 -1.28 -12.75
N ASN A 681 -32.84 -1.33 -12.72
CA ASN A 681 -33.70 -0.17 -12.55
C ASN A 681 -34.80 -0.50 -11.54
N LYS A 682 -35.70 0.46 -11.28
CA LYS A 682 -36.78 0.32 -10.30
C LYS A 682 -37.66 -0.94 -10.51
N GLY A 683 -37.76 -1.46 -11.73
CA GLY A 683 -38.59 -2.63 -12.03
C GLY A 683 -37.95 -3.98 -11.69
N ASN A 684 -36.63 -4.05 -11.52
CA ASN A 684 -35.93 -5.33 -11.31
C ASN A 684 -34.88 -5.33 -10.19
N ILE A 685 -34.46 -4.16 -9.68
CA ILE A 685 -33.32 -4.06 -8.75
C ILE A 685 -33.50 -4.87 -7.46
N ASP A 686 -34.74 -5.03 -6.99
CA ASP A 686 -35.06 -5.80 -5.78
C ASP A 686 -34.89 -7.33 -5.94
N ARG A 687 -34.71 -7.82 -7.17
CA ARG A 687 -34.49 -9.25 -7.46
C ARG A 687 -33.04 -9.69 -7.23
N PHE A 688 -32.14 -8.73 -6.96
CA PHE A 688 -30.71 -8.97 -6.86
C PHE A 688 -30.23 -8.63 -5.44
N ASP A 689 -29.36 -9.48 -4.91
CA ASP A 689 -28.81 -9.36 -3.56
C ASP A 689 -27.29 -9.57 -3.59
N PHE A 690 -26.59 -8.62 -4.21
CA PHE A 690 -25.15 -8.53 -4.22
C PHE A 690 -24.67 -7.08 -4.24
#